data_AF-A0A7G9S7U4-F1
#
_entry.id   AF-A0A7G9S7U4-F1
#
_cell.length_a   1.000
_cell.length_b   1.000
_cell.length_c   1.000
_cell.angle_alpha   90.00
_cell.angle_beta   90.00
_cell.angle_gamma   90.00
#
_symmetry.space_group_name_H-M   'P 1'
#
loop_
_entity.id
_entity.type
_entity.pdbx_description
1 polymer ?
#
loop_
_entity_poly.entity_id
_entity_poly.type
_entity_poly.pdbx_seq_one_letter_code
_entity_poly.pdbx_strand_id
1 'polypeptide(L)'
;MRDLPTAVWLILTVVAVLFHRQIPMARWLMIHLLLLGAITHAILVWSQYFSFALLRSRATLRDRRTQNIRLVLANVGAVLVFVGVPTGVWALTVAGAAALVTAVGWHAVSLVRRARKSMPGKFGRTTRYYIASSGLLIVGASLGAIIAREATTALVLAHTLVNLLGWVGLTVAGTVVTLWPTMLRTRADEHAAGGAARALPALAIGVLVAAVGAAGMWIPILALGLALYVAGLVMIGVSLARAARRAAPYSFAALSVASALVWWFGCVVYALVGTVVALVQEAEFAGVATHIRSIAPYLAAGFAAQVLVGALSYLVPVVLGGGPTPVRVGTAAFDRLGVLRVATANSALAVCALPVSSITRVAASMLYLIAIASFLVIMVGAMRAQRRAKAAGARLEEPSRGPIVPEGEQPRGRRAGQAVAGLLAVVLTVVVSVAADPVGLQTGAAPTGDANAPVLVVEIEAADMRFTPDRVEVPVGTRLVIEVTNTDVEQSHDLVFENGITGGRLAPGESESLDVGVITTSLDGWCSIIGHRQMGMTFEVVAVDVSGNPVAGDEGNDASESGGGSEHAGHTSGEINLMADPGPDFTPFDAVLPALPPNTGPVTHELTLRAQDTLQEVAPGVTQTLWTFGETAPGPVLHGRVGDTFEITLVNDASIGHSIDFHAGALAPDEPMRTIAPGESLTYTFTATRSGIWMYHCSTMPMSAHIANGMYGGVVIEDPDLPPVDRSYVLVQGEYYLGDHDGGEVDVDKIAARNPDLVVFNGYANQYDHAPLDAVVGERVRVWVLDAGIERSSSFHVIGGQFDTVWAEGRYLINRVEGTGSQALGLFPAQGGFVELTFPEAGHYPFVSHFMIDAERGAHGIFKVTDPLGN
;
A
#
# COMPACT_ATOMS: atom_id res chain seq x y z
N MET A 1 11.17 30.69 16.87
CA MET A 1 11.99 29.53 16.46
C MET A 1 11.56 28.24 17.13
N ARG A 2 11.06 28.26 18.37
CA ARG A 2 10.62 27.04 19.08
C ARG A 2 9.64 26.16 18.29
N ASP A 3 8.62 26.74 17.66
CA ASP A 3 7.57 25.98 16.95
C ASP A 3 7.84 25.89 15.43
N LEU A 4 9.01 26.36 14.96
CA LEU A 4 9.39 26.34 13.54
C LEU A 4 9.49 24.91 12.99
N PRO A 5 10.08 23.92 13.70
CA PRO A 5 10.14 22.55 13.20
C PRO A 5 8.75 21.93 13.00
N THR A 6 7.77 22.21 13.87
CA THR A 6 6.38 21.76 13.64
C THR A 6 5.82 22.30 12.33
N ALA A 7 6.08 23.56 11.99
CA ALA A 7 5.65 24.13 10.71
C ALA A 7 6.35 23.45 9.52
N VAL A 8 7.65 23.16 9.63
CA VAL A 8 8.40 22.41 8.60
C VAL A 8 7.83 21.02 8.39
N TRP A 9 7.58 20.27 9.47
CA TRP A 9 6.97 18.95 9.39
C TRP A 9 5.59 18.98 8.75
N LEU A 10 4.76 19.97 9.08
CA LEU A 10 3.45 20.15 8.44
C LEU A 10 3.56 20.47 6.95
N ILE A 11 4.54 21.29 6.55
CA ILE A 11 4.81 21.55 5.12
C ILE A 11 5.21 20.24 4.43
N LEU A 12 6.12 19.47 5.02
CA LEU A 12 6.53 18.16 4.49
C LEU A 12 5.35 17.17 4.41
N THR A 13 4.44 17.17 5.39
CA THR A 13 3.20 16.38 5.33
C THR A 13 2.33 16.81 4.13
N VAL A 14 2.15 18.12 3.91
CA VAL A 14 1.36 18.62 2.76
C VAL A 14 2.02 18.23 1.43
N VAL A 15 3.34 18.38 1.32
CA VAL A 15 4.10 17.94 0.14
C VAL A 15 3.92 16.44 -0.07
N ALA A 16 4.05 15.63 0.98
CA ALA A 16 3.86 14.19 0.89
C ALA A 16 2.45 13.79 0.46
N VAL A 17 1.41 14.54 0.87
CA VAL A 17 0.03 14.32 0.42
C VAL A 17 -0.16 14.69 -1.05
N LEU A 18 0.41 15.81 -1.51
CA LEU A 18 0.27 16.25 -2.90
C LEU A 18 1.02 15.34 -3.88
N PHE A 19 2.17 14.82 -3.47
CA PHE A 19 3.04 13.98 -4.29
C PHE A 19 3.00 12.50 -3.85
N HIS A 20 1.91 12.07 -3.20
CA HIS A 20 1.82 10.72 -2.63
C HIS A 20 1.94 9.60 -3.68
N ARG A 21 1.59 9.87 -4.94
CA ARG A 21 1.72 8.90 -6.04
C ARG A 21 3.19 8.69 -6.45
N GLN A 22 4.07 9.65 -6.18
CA GLN A 22 5.50 9.58 -6.51
C GLN A 22 6.37 9.18 -5.32
N ILE A 23 5.77 8.94 -4.15
CA ILE A 23 6.51 8.69 -2.91
C ILE A 23 6.35 7.22 -2.51
N PRO A 24 7.44 6.44 -2.43
CA PRO A 24 7.41 5.09 -1.87
C PRO A 24 6.83 5.10 -0.46
N MET A 25 5.95 4.15 -0.15
CA MET A 25 5.27 4.05 1.15
C MET A 25 4.54 5.34 1.58
N ALA A 26 3.95 6.10 0.64
CA ALA A 26 3.38 7.41 0.94
C ALA A 26 2.38 7.41 2.11
N ARG A 27 1.54 6.38 2.25
CA ARG A 27 0.60 6.26 3.38
C ARG A 27 1.34 6.23 4.72
N TRP A 28 2.41 5.45 4.82
CA TRP A 28 3.26 5.40 6.01
C TRP A 28 3.94 6.75 6.26
N LEU A 29 4.54 7.35 5.21
CA LEU A 29 5.29 8.60 5.34
C LEU A 29 4.38 9.76 5.75
N MET A 30 3.21 9.92 5.12
CA MET A 30 2.24 10.98 5.45
C MET A 30 1.80 10.90 6.92
N ILE A 31 1.47 9.70 7.40
CA ILE A 31 1.05 9.46 8.78
C ILE A 31 2.20 9.81 9.74
N HIS A 32 3.42 9.33 9.48
CA HIS A 32 4.54 9.54 10.41
C HIS A 32 5.10 10.97 10.35
N LEU A 33 5.13 11.64 9.19
CA LEU A 33 5.49 13.06 9.11
C LEU A 33 4.57 13.92 10.00
N LEU A 34 3.28 13.61 10.00
CA LEU A 34 2.30 14.29 10.86
C LEU A 34 2.47 13.89 12.33
N LEU A 35 2.42 12.60 12.65
CA LEU A 35 2.36 12.10 14.03
C LEU A 35 3.73 12.13 14.72
N LEU A 36 4.75 11.53 14.10
CA LEU A 36 6.12 11.45 14.61
C LEU A 36 6.90 12.75 14.40
N GLY A 37 6.67 13.48 13.31
CA GLY A 37 7.28 14.78 13.05
C GLY A 37 6.56 15.91 13.78
N ALA A 38 5.46 16.38 13.20
CA ALA A 38 4.80 17.62 13.63
C ALA A 38 4.22 17.55 15.06
N ILE A 39 3.46 16.49 15.35
CA ILE A 39 2.74 16.34 16.61
C ILE A 39 3.68 15.99 17.74
N THR A 40 4.60 15.04 17.58
CA THR A 40 5.58 14.69 18.63
C THR A 40 6.43 15.90 19.00
N HIS A 41 6.89 16.70 18.01
CA HIS A 41 7.58 17.95 18.30
C HIS A 41 6.71 18.90 19.13
N ALA A 42 5.46 19.12 18.70
CA ALA A 42 4.53 19.99 19.41
C ALA A 42 4.25 19.50 20.84
N ILE A 43 4.07 18.19 21.04
CA ILE A 43 3.87 17.59 22.36
C ILE A 43 5.06 17.91 23.26
N LEU A 44 6.30 17.62 22.84
CA LEU A 44 7.50 17.88 23.65
C LEU A 44 7.69 19.37 24.00
N VAL A 45 7.26 20.26 23.11
CA VAL A 45 7.30 21.71 23.34
C VAL A 45 6.24 22.15 24.35
N TRP A 46 4.98 21.75 24.12
CA TRP A 46 3.84 22.30 24.82
C TRP A 46 3.56 21.60 26.14
N SER A 47 3.81 20.29 26.29
CA SER A 47 3.74 19.60 27.59
C SER A 47 4.73 20.22 28.60
N GLN A 48 5.94 20.57 28.14
CA GLN A 48 6.93 21.28 28.96
C GLN A 48 6.40 22.66 29.36
N TYR A 49 5.84 23.43 28.42
CA TYR A 49 5.26 24.74 28.69
C TYR A 49 4.10 24.66 29.69
N PHE A 50 3.14 23.76 29.48
CA PHE A 50 2.00 23.56 30.37
C PHE A 50 2.42 23.06 31.74
N SER A 51 3.42 22.17 31.83
CA SER A 51 3.91 21.72 33.14
C SER A 51 4.45 22.86 34.00
N PHE A 52 5.06 23.90 33.42
CA PHE A 52 5.48 25.09 34.17
C PHE A 52 4.26 25.82 34.75
N ALA A 53 3.22 26.04 33.94
CA ALA A 53 1.99 26.69 34.37
C ALA A 53 1.24 25.86 35.43
N LEU A 54 1.05 24.56 35.21
CA LEU A 54 0.28 23.65 36.06
C LEU A 54 0.96 23.39 37.42
N LEU A 55 2.30 23.36 37.42
CA LEU A 55 3.11 23.15 38.63
C LEU A 55 3.55 24.48 39.27
N ARG A 56 3.03 25.61 38.79
CA ARG A 56 3.34 26.97 39.30
C ARG A 56 4.83 27.25 39.42
N SER A 57 5.59 26.82 38.42
CA SER A 57 7.05 26.99 38.36
C SER A 57 7.44 27.87 37.17
N ARG A 58 8.58 28.56 37.28
CA ARG A 58 9.10 29.43 36.20
C ARG A 58 10.19 28.71 35.41
N ALA A 59 10.19 28.90 34.10
CA ALA A 59 11.23 28.36 33.23
C ALA A 59 12.54 29.14 33.38
N THR A 60 13.63 28.45 33.68
CA THR A 60 14.98 29.04 33.70
C THR A 60 15.62 29.01 32.31
N LEU A 61 16.70 29.77 32.10
CA LEU A 61 17.50 29.68 30.86
C LEU A 61 18.10 28.29 30.68
N ARG A 62 18.50 27.63 31.77
CA ARG A 62 18.99 26.24 31.76
C ARG A 62 17.92 25.28 31.26
N ASP A 63 16.66 25.44 31.69
CA ASP A 63 15.54 24.62 31.23
C ASP A 63 15.27 24.79 29.72
N ARG A 64 15.42 26.01 29.20
CA ARG A 64 15.26 26.28 27.76
C ARG A 64 16.38 25.62 26.95
N ARG A 65 17.62 25.70 27.42
CA ARG A 65 18.78 25.06 26.76
C ARG A 65 18.63 23.55 26.73
N THR A 66 18.27 22.93 27.85
CA THR A 66 18.06 21.47 27.92
C THR A 66 16.86 21.01 27.09
N GLN A 67 15.78 21.80 27.05
CA GLN A 67 14.66 21.53 26.16
C GLN A 67 15.09 21.55 24.68
N ASN A 68 15.86 22.55 24.25
CA ASN A 68 16.32 22.63 22.86
C ASN A 68 17.19 21.43 22.47
N ILE A 69 18.12 20.99 23.32
CA ILE A 69 18.95 19.81 23.06
C ILE A 69 18.06 18.57 22.87
N ARG A 70 17.07 18.37 23.75
CA ARG A 70 16.10 17.27 23.63
C ARG A 70 15.29 17.33 22.34
N LEU A 71 14.87 18.52 21.92
CA LEU A 71 14.11 18.70 20.68
C LEU A 71 14.98 18.41 19.45
N VAL A 72 16.25 18.83 19.45
CA VAL A 72 17.19 18.47 18.37
C VAL A 72 17.35 16.95 18.31
N LEU A 73 17.59 16.30 19.46
CA LEU A 73 17.72 14.84 19.52
C LEU A 73 16.46 14.12 18.98
N ALA A 74 15.27 14.58 19.36
CA ALA A 74 14.01 14.01 18.86
C ALA A 74 13.81 14.22 17.35
N ASN A 75 14.12 15.41 16.81
CA ASN A 75 13.99 15.66 15.37
C ASN A 75 15.02 14.88 14.56
N VAL A 76 16.27 14.81 15.02
CA VAL A 76 17.30 13.97 14.39
C VAL A 76 16.86 12.50 14.43
N GLY A 77 16.34 12.04 15.56
CA GLY A 77 15.78 10.69 15.66
C GLY A 77 14.64 10.43 14.68
N ALA A 78 13.71 11.38 14.52
CA ALA A 78 12.63 11.28 13.53
C ALA A 78 13.17 11.25 12.09
N VAL A 79 14.13 12.12 11.74
CA VAL A 79 14.79 12.10 10.42
C VAL A 79 15.46 10.76 10.16
N LEU A 80 16.18 10.21 11.13
CA LEU A 80 16.82 8.90 11.00
C LEU A 80 15.80 7.78 10.78
N VAL A 81 14.62 7.84 11.40
CA VAL A 81 13.52 6.89 11.11
C VAL A 81 12.94 7.13 9.71
N PHE A 82 12.74 8.39 9.28
CA PHE A 82 12.24 8.72 7.95
C PHE A 82 13.19 8.37 6.81
N VAL A 83 14.48 8.23 7.10
CA VAL A 83 15.47 7.71 6.16
C VAL A 83 15.57 6.19 6.30
N GLY A 84 15.74 5.69 7.52
CA GLY A 84 16.01 4.27 7.79
C GLY A 84 14.88 3.33 7.39
N VAL A 85 13.61 3.72 7.55
CA VAL A 85 12.49 2.84 7.16
C VAL A 85 12.35 2.76 5.64
N PRO A 86 12.25 3.87 4.87
CA PRO A 86 12.13 3.77 3.42
C PRO A 86 13.37 3.22 2.71
N THR A 87 14.57 3.36 3.30
CA THR A 87 15.81 2.81 2.73
C THR A 87 16.09 1.36 3.14
N GLY A 88 15.26 0.75 3.99
CA GLY A 88 15.50 -0.58 4.54
C GLY A 88 16.69 -0.68 5.50
N VAL A 89 17.42 0.41 5.77
CA VAL A 89 18.59 0.42 6.65
C VAL A 89 18.15 0.37 8.11
N TRP A 90 17.91 -0.84 8.61
CA TRP A 90 17.41 -1.08 9.97
C TRP A 90 18.24 -0.41 11.07
N ALA A 91 19.57 -0.34 10.90
CA ALA A 91 20.46 0.34 11.84
C ALA A 91 20.13 1.84 12.00
N LEU A 92 19.75 2.54 10.92
CA LEU A 92 19.31 3.93 10.98
C LEU A 92 17.96 4.05 11.70
N THR A 93 17.03 3.12 11.45
CA THR A 93 15.74 3.07 12.16
C THR A 93 15.92 2.83 13.66
N VAL A 94 16.77 1.89 14.05
CA VAL A 94 17.10 1.61 15.46
C VAL A 94 17.79 2.81 16.10
N ALA A 95 18.77 3.43 15.42
CA ALA A 95 19.43 4.63 15.92
C ALA A 95 18.43 5.79 16.11
N GLY A 96 17.52 5.97 15.14
CA GLY A 96 16.46 6.97 15.19
C GLY A 96 15.48 6.72 16.34
N ALA A 97 15.00 5.48 16.48
CA ALA A 97 14.13 5.06 17.57
C ALA A 97 14.82 5.21 18.94
N ALA A 98 16.10 4.85 19.07
CA ALA A 98 16.88 5.02 20.29
C ALA A 98 17.05 6.51 20.66
N ALA A 99 17.29 7.37 19.68
CA ALA A 99 17.33 8.82 19.89
C ALA A 99 15.98 9.37 20.37
N LEU A 100 14.87 8.92 19.77
CA LEU A 100 13.50 9.28 20.20
C LEU A 100 13.20 8.80 21.63
N VAL A 101 13.46 7.52 21.92
CA VAL A 101 13.30 6.91 23.25
C VAL A 101 14.11 7.68 24.29
N THR A 102 15.36 8.06 23.97
CA THR A 102 16.22 8.84 24.86
C THR A 102 15.68 10.25 25.09
N ALA A 103 15.27 10.95 24.04
CA ALA A 103 14.75 12.31 24.13
C ALA A 103 13.45 12.38 24.94
N VAL A 104 12.56 11.41 24.73
CA VAL A 104 11.25 11.29 25.39
C VAL A 104 11.39 10.75 26.82
N GLY A 105 12.28 9.79 27.05
CA GLY A 105 12.63 9.33 28.40
C GLY A 105 13.22 10.45 29.25
N TRP A 106 14.16 11.23 28.69
CA TRP A 106 14.68 12.43 29.34
C TRP A 106 13.55 13.45 29.60
N HIS A 107 12.61 13.61 28.67
CA HIS A 107 11.44 14.44 28.89
C HIS A 107 10.59 13.98 30.09
N ALA A 108 10.22 12.71 30.14
CA ALA A 108 9.45 12.12 31.23
C ALA A 108 10.13 12.33 32.58
N VAL A 109 11.44 12.04 32.67
CA VAL A 109 12.24 12.26 33.89
C VAL A 109 12.23 13.73 34.29
N SER A 110 12.32 14.66 33.34
CA SER A 110 12.26 16.10 33.64
C SER A 110 10.90 16.53 34.22
N LEU A 111 9.80 15.97 33.71
CA LEU A 111 8.45 16.22 34.22
C LEU A 111 8.25 15.61 35.61
N VAL A 112 8.72 14.38 35.83
CA VAL A 112 8.68 13.72 37.16
C VAL A 112 9.46 14.51 38.19
N ARG A 113 10.70 14.91 37.88
CA ARG A 113 11.54 15.71 38.79
C ARG A 113 10.88 17.04 39.14
N ARG A 114 10.24 17.70 38.17
CA ARG A 114 9.52 18.96 38.41
C ARG A 114 8.29 18.74 39.27
N ALA A 115 7.47 17.74 38.95
CA ALA A 115 6.27 17.41 39.71
C ALA A 115 6.58 17.09 41.18
N ARG A 116 7.69 16.39 41.45
CA ARG A 116 8.15 16.08 42.82
C ARG A 116 8.63 17.30 43.62
N LYS A 117 9.13 18.35 42.95
CA LYS A 117 9.70 19.55 43.59
C LYS A 117 8.71 20.72 43.69
N SER A 118 7.53 20.58 43.12
CA SER A 118 6.51 21.64 43.04
C SER A 118 5.36 21.39 44.01
N MET A 119 4.69 22.46 44.43
CA MET A 119 3.37 22.41 45.06
C MET A 119 2.29 22.67 44.00
N PRO A 120 1.76 21.62 43.34
CA PRO A 120 0.84 21.78 42.22
C PRO A 120 -0.47 22.45 42.63
N GLY A 121 -1.06 23.22 41.71
CA GLY A 121 -2.45 23.65 41.83
C GLY A 121 -3.43 22.49 41.60
N LYS A 122 -4.74 22.78 41.65
CA LYS A 122 -5.84 21.81 41.44
C LYS A 122 -5.63 20.89 40.22
N PHE A 123 -5.08 21.40 39.14
CA PHE A 123 -4.84 20.66 37.90
C PHE A 123 -3.43 20.08 37.75
N GLY A 124 -2.51 20.26 38.71
CA GLY A 124 -1.13 19.77 38.53
C GLY A 124 -1.01 18.25 38.37
N ARG A 125 -2.01 17.48 38.82
CA ARG A 125 -2.14 16.04 38.56
C ARG A 125 -2.24 15.69 37.07
N THR A 126 -2.72 16.60 36.21
CA THR A 126 -2.80 16.34 34.77
C THR A 126 -1.42 16.23 34.11
N THR A 127 -0.35 16.72 34.76
CA THR A 127 1.03 16.48 34.32
C THR A 127 1.38 14.98 34.23
N ARG A 128 0.68 14.13 35.00
CA ARG A 128 0.86 12.66 34.94
C ARG A 128 0.43 12.06 33.60
N TYR A 129 -0.47 12.71 32.86
CA TYR A 129 -0.81 12.29 31.50
C TYR A 129 0.39 12.38 30.57
N TYR A 130 1.16 13.47 30.64
CA TYR A 130 2.37 13.63 29.83
C TYR A 130 3.46 12.62 30.19
N ILE A 131 3.54 12.23 31.45
CA ILE A 131 4.49 11.21 31.92
C ILE A 131 4.06 9.83 31.40
N ALA A 132 2.78 9.49 31.54
CA ALA A 132 2.24 8.22 31.03
C ALA A 132 2.32 8.12 29.51
N SER A 133 1.97 9.18 28.78
CA SER A 133 2.07 9.21 27.32
C SER A 133 3.52 9.05 26.86
N SER A 134 4.48 9.67 27.54
CA SER A 134 5.91 9.49 27.23
C SER A 134 6.35 8.03 27.35
N GLY A 135 5.84 7.29 28.33
CA GLY A 135 6.10 5.85 28.46
C GLY A 135 5.53 5.05 27.29
N LEU A 136 4.33 5.40 26.83
CA LEU A 136 3.69 4.76 25.68
C LEU A 136 4.44 5.07 24.37
N LEU A 137 4.96 6.28 24.16
CA LEU A 137 5.82 6.55 22.99
C LEU A 137 7.12 5.74 23.03
N ILE A 138 7.70 5.49 24.22
CA ILE A 138 8.90 4.64 24.32
C ILE A 138 8.56 3.23 23.83
N VAL A 139 7.43 2.66 24.26
CA VAL A 139 6.96 1.35 23.77
C VAL A 139 6.67 1.40 22.27
N GLY A 140 5.95 2.43 21.80
CA GLY A 140 5.58 2.60 20.41
C GLY A 140 6.78 2.77 19.46
N ALA A 141 7.81 3.51 19.87
CA ALA A 141 9.05 3.68 19.11
C ALA A 141 9.86 2.38 19.06
N SER A 142 9.93 1.63 20.17
CA SER A 142 10.56 0.31 20.19
C SER A 142 9.83 -0.68 19.28
N LEU A 143 8.50 -0.74 19.34
CA LEU A 143 7.69 -1.55 18.42
C LEU A 143 7.91 -1.13 16.97
N GLY A 144 7.99 0.17 16.68
CA GLY A 144 8.27 0.66 15.34
C GLY A 144 9.62 0.20 14.80
N ALA A 145 10.66 0.15 15.64
CA ALA A 145 11.97 -0.37 15.25
C ALA A 145 11.96 -1.89 15.02
N ILE A 146 11.14 -2.65 15.77
CA ILE A 146 10.96 -4.09 15.55
C ILE A 146 10.21 -4.35 14.24
N ILE A 147 9.10 -3.66 14.02
CA ILE A 147 8.26 -3.76 12.81
C ILE A 147 9.07 -3.43 11.55
N ALA A 148 9.99 -2.48 11.63
CA ALA A 148 10.87 -2.13 10.50
C ALA A 148 11.85 -3.25 10.08
N ARG A 149 11.94 -4.34 10.85
CA ARG A 149 12.68 -5.55 10.47
C ARG A 149 11.75 -6.69 10.10
N GLU A 150 10.68 -6.88 10.88
CA GLU A 150 9.72 -7.96 10.68
C GLU A 150 8.33 -7.47 11.11
N ALA A 151 7.46 -7.26 10.14
CA ALA A 151 6.14 -6.69 10.36
C ALA A 151 5.07 -7.79 10.43
N THR A 152 4.38 -7.89 11.56
CA THR A 152 3.16 -8.71 11.67
C THR A 152 1.94 -7.83 11.86
N THR A 153 0.78 -8.29 11.37
CA THR A 153 -0.54 -7.63 11.55
C THR A 153 -0.79 -7.27 13.01
N ALA A 154 -0.44 -8.16 13.94
CA ALA A 154 -0.58 -7.98 15.38
C ALA A 154 0.33 -6.85 15.93
N LEU A 155 1.61 -6.84 15.56
CA LEU A 155 2.56 -5.81 15.99
C LEU A 155 2.22 -4.44 15.43
N VAL A 156 1.81 -4.35 14.16
CA VAL A 156 1.38 -3.10 13.52
C VAL A 156 0.15 -2.52 14.23
N LEU A 157 -0.83 -3.36 14.58
CA LEU A 157 -2.00 -2.91 15.33
C LEU A 157 -1.62 -2.43 16.74
N ALA A 158 -0.79 -3.18 17.47
CA ALA A 158 -0.31 -2.79 18.79
C ALA A 158 0.46 -1.45 18.74
N HIS A 159 1.36 -1.26 17.77
CA HIS A 159 2.07 -0.01 17.51
C HIS A 159 1.10 1.15 17.25
N THR A 160 0.07 0.92 16.43
CA THR A 160 -0.95 1.92 16.10
C THR A 160 -1.71 2.38 17.35
N LEU A 161 -2.19 1.44 18.17
CA LEU A 161 -2.93 1.72 19.40
C LEU A 161 -2.09 2.49 20.43
N VAL A 162 -0.85 2.05 20.66
CA VAL A 162 0.06 2.67 21.62
C VAL A 162 0.43 4.10 21.22
N ASN A 163 0.61 4.39 19.93
CA ASN A 163 0.99 5.72 19.48
C ASN A 163 -0.22 6.67 19.35
N LEU A 164 -1.33 6.25 18.74
CA LEU A 164 -2.49 7.14 18.55
C LEU A 164 -3.29 7.34 19.85
N LEU A 165 -3.62 6.26 20.56
CA LEU A 165 -4.41 6.34 21.79
C LEU A 165 -3.51 6.63 23.00
N GLY A 166 -2.29 6.09 22.99
CA GLY A 166 -1.32 6.31 24.06
C GLY A 166 -0.60 7.67 23.97
N TRP A 167 0.37 7.78 23.07
CA TRP A 167 1.22 8.98 22.97
C TRP A 167 0.41 10.25 22.68
N VAL A 168 -0.38 10.26 21.61
CA VAL A 168 -1.19 11.41 21.22
C VAL A 168 -2.41 11.55 22.13
N GLY A 169 -3.20 10.47 22.26
CA GLY A 169 -4.46 10.47 23.00
C GLY A 169 -4.35 10.91 24.46
N LEU A 170 -3.46 10.31 25.27
CA LEU A 170 -3.29 10.72 26.67
C LEU A 170 -2.77 12.16 26.77
N THR A 171 -1.87 12.57 25.88
CA THR A 171 -1.36 13.94 25.87
C THR A 171 -2.50 14.96 25.65
N VAL A 172 -3.38 14.68 24.69
CA VAL A 172 -4.55 15.53 24.42
C VAL A 172 -5.54 15.49 25.59
N ALA A 173 -5.88 14.31 26.12
CA ALA A 173 -6.76 14.16 27.29
C ALA A 173 -6.29 15.01 28.49
N GLY A 174 -4.99 14.96 28.81
CA GLY A 174 -4.43 15.73 29.92
C GLY A 174 -4.46 17.25 29.68
N THR A 175 -4.19 17.67 28.44
CA THR A 175 -4.13 19.09 28.06
C THR A 175 -5.51 19.71 27.98
N VAL A 176 -6.46 19.03 27.33
CA VAL A 176 -7.77 19.58 26.99
C VAL A 176 -8.59 19.93 28.23
N VAL A 177 -8.43 19.19 29.34
CA VAL A 177 -9.07 19.48 30.64
C VAL A 177 -8.80 20.92 31.11
N THR A 178 -7.64 21.47 30.77
CA THR A 178 -7.23 22.81 31.17
C THR A 178 -7.30 23.82 30.03
N LEU A 179 -6.97 23.39 28.81
CA LEU A 179 -6.93 24.25 27.63
C LEU A 179 -8.33 24.56 27.10
N TRP A 180 -9.27 23.62 27.16
CA TRP A 180 -10.63 23.79 26.65
C TRP A 180 -11.39 24.94 27.33
N PRO A 181 -11.48 25.03 28.67
CA PRO A 181 -12.14 26.17 29.32
C PRO A 181 -11.45 27.51 29.00
N THR A 182 -10.12 27.52 28.82
CA THR A 182 -9.39 28.74 28.47
C THR A 182 -9.65 29.21 27.04
N MET A 183 -9.82 28.28 26.09
CA MET A 183 -10.23 28.60 24.72
C MET A 183 -11.67 29.15 24.67
N LEU A 184 -12.56 28.56 25.47
CA LEU A 184 -13.94 29.01 25.62
C LEU A 184 -14.10 30.29 26.47
N ARG A 185 -13.02 30.76 27.10
CA ARG A 185 -13.02 31.89 28.04
C ARG A 185 -14.02 31.70 29.19
N THR A 186 -14.14 30.46 29.70
CA THR A 186 -15.01 30.10 30.81
C THR A 186 -14.23 29.43 31.94
N ARG A 187 -14.85 29.29 33.12
CA ARG A 187 -14.25 28.55 34.23
C ARG A 187 -14.35 27.05 33.97
N ALA A 188 -13.27 26.32 34.28
CA ALA A 188 -13.29 24.86 34.27
C ALA A 188 -14.38 24.32 35.21
N ASP A 189 -14.97 23.18 34.85
CA ASP A 189 -15.92 22.48 35.72
C ASP A 189 -15.28 22.14 37.08
N GLU A 190 -16.06 22.21 38.15
CA GLU A 190 -15.57 22.00 39.51
C GLU A 190 -15.01 20.59 39.72
N HIS A 191 -15.55 19.61 38.99
CA HIS A 191 -15.15 18.21 39.05
C HIS A 191 -14.09 17.85 38.00
N ALA A 192 -13.72 18.77 37.09
CA ALA A 192 -12.81 18.48 35.97
C ALA A 192 -11.48 17.87 36.42
N ALA A 193 -10.87 18.42 37.47
CA ALA A 193 -9.60 17.92 37.99
C ALA A 193 -9.72 16.52 38.63
N GLY A 194 -10.81 16.26 39.35
CA GLY A 194 -11.08 14.96 39.97
C GLY A 194 -11.45 13.90 38.94
N GLY A 195 -12.23 14.27 37.92
CA GLY A 195 -12.58 13.42 36.78
C GLY A 195 -11.34 13.02 35.98
N ALA A 196 -10.48 14.00 35.62
CA ALA A 196 -9.21 13.72 34.95
C ALA A 196 -8.29 12.82 35.79
N ALA A 197 -8.23 13.01 37.11
CA ALA A 197 -7.44 12.13 37.97
C ALA A 197 -7.92 10.66 37.97
N ARG A 198 -9.24 10.43 37.84
CA ARG A 198 -9.86 9.10 37.76
C ARG A 198 -9.80 8.50 36.35
N ALA A 199 -9.80 9.34 35.32
CA ALA A 199 -9.75 8.90 33.93
C ALA A 199 -8.36 8.41 33.49
N LEU A 200 -7.27 8.95 34.05
CA LEU A 200 -5.91 8.57 33.65
C LEU A 200 -5.64 7.07 33.78
N PRO A 201 -5.90 6.40 34.92
CA PRO A 201 -5.71 4.95 35.02
C PRO A 201 -6.54 4.17 33.98
N ALA A 202 -7.81 4.53 33.78
CA ALA A 202 -8.67 3.87 32.80
C ALA A 202 -8.13 4.00 31.36
N LEU A 203 -7.69 5.20 30.98
CA LEU A 203 -7.09 5.44 29.66
C LEU A 203 -5.74 4.71 29.50
N ALA A 204 -4.84 4.84 30.47
CA ALA A 204 -3.51 4.23 30.39
C ALA A 204 -3.56 2.69 30.40
N ILE A 205 -4.35 2.11 31.30
CA ILE A 205 -4.58 0.66 31.36
C ILE A 205 -5.32 0.20 30.11
N GLY A 206 -6.34 0.94 29.67
CA GLY A 206 -7.09 0.61 28.45
C GLY A 206 -6.21 0.49 27.21
N VAL A 207 -5.28 1.44 26.98
CA VAL A 207 -4.33 1.34 25.85
C VAL A 207 -3.40 0.14 26.00
N LEU A 208 -2.85 -0.10 27.19
CA LEU A 208 -1.94 -1.23 27.41
C LEU A 208 -2.63 -2.57 27.21
N VAL A 209 -3.84 -2.73 27.77
CA VAL A 209 -4.67 -3.94 27.60
C VAL A 209 -5.03 -4.12 26.13
N ALA A 210 -5.44 -3.06 25.42
CA ALA A 210 -5.75 -3.12 24.00
C ALA A 210 -4.52 -3.53 23.17
N ALA A 211 -3.35 -2.96 23.47
CA ALA A 211 -2.11 -3.29 22.77
C ALA A 211 -1.62 -4.73 23.03
N VAL A 212 -1.77 -5.23 24.26
CA VAL A 212 -1.47 -6.63 24.60
C VAL A 212 -2.46 -7.57 23.92
N GLY A 213 -3.76 -7.24 23.92
CA GLY A 213 -4.77 -7.99 23.17
C GLY A 213 -4.46 -8.04 21.69
N ALA A 214 -4.04 -6.92 21.09
CA ALA A 214 -3.61 -6.88 19.69
C ALA A 214 -2.36 -7.73 19.43
N ALA A 215 -1.31 -7.59 20.27
CA ALA A 215 -0.06 -8.33 20.10
C ALA A 215 -0.23 -9.85 20.28
N GLY A 216 -1.13 -10.27 21.19
CA GLY A 216 -1.48 -11.67 21.41
C GLY A 216 -2.59 -12.20 20.51
N MET A 217 -3.14 -11.39 19.60
CA MET A 217 -4.29 -11.72 18.76
C MET A 217 -5.56 -12.13 19.54
N TRP A 218 -5.72 -11.59 20.75
CA TRP A 218 -6.83 -11.86 21.66
C TRP A 218 -7.92 -10.79 21.55
N ILE A 219 -8.90 -11.04 20.68
CA ILE A 219 -10.06 -10.16 20.44
C ILE A 219 -10.78 -9.75 21.74
N PRO A 220 -11.06 -10.64 22.72
CA PRO A 220 -11.73 -10.23 23.97
C PRO A 220 -10.92 -9.22 24.79
N ILE A 221 -9.59 -9.40 24.84
CA ILE A 221 -8.69 -8.52 25.59
C ILE A 221 -8.57 -7.18 24.87
N LEU A 222 -8.52 -7.18 23.54
CA LEU A 222 -8.55 -5.98 22.71
C LEU A 222 -9.85 -5.17 22.96
N ALA A 223 -11.02 -5.84 22.91
CA ALA A 223 -12.31 -5.21 23.18
C ALA A 223 -12.39 -4.61 24.59
N LEU A 224 -11.92 -5.34 25.61
CA LEU A 224 -11.86 -4.86 26.99
C LEU A 224 -10.99 -3.60 27.11
N GLY A 225 -9.82 -3.60 26.48
CA GLY A 225 -8.91 -2.44 26.48
C GLY A 225 -9.56 -1.20 25.84
N LEU A 226 -10.22 -1.36 24.70
CA LEU A 226 -10.95 -0.29 24.04
C LEU A 226 -12.14 0.22 24.88
N ALA A 227 -12.88 -0.67 25.55
CA ALA A 227 -14.00 -0.31 26.43
C ALA A 227 -13.53 0.52 27.64
N LEU A 228 -12.44 0.11 28.28
CA LEU A 228 -11.81 0.86 29.38
C LEU A 228 -11.36 2.25 28.92
N TYR A 229 -10.83 2.34 27.70
CA TYR A 229 -10.41 3.61 27.12
C TYR A 229 -11.61 4.54 26.86
N VAL A 230 -12.71 4.03 26.29
CA VAL A 230 -13.95 4.79 26.09
C VAL A 230 -14.51 5.29 27.43
N ALA A 231 -14.55 4.46 28.47
CA ALA A 231 -14.96 4.89 29.81
C ALA A 231 -14.08 6.03 30.35
N GLY A 232 -12.78 5.94 30.10
CA GLY A 232 -11.80 7.01 30.30
C GLY A 232 -12.19 8.34 29.64
N LEU A 233 -12.52 8.29 28.35
CA LEU A 233 -12.93 9.46 27.57
C LEU A 233 -14.25 10.05 28.06
N VAL A 234 -15.24 9.23 28.37
CA VAL A 234 -16.55 9.68 28.89
C VAL A 234 -16.37 10.48 30.19
N MET A 235 -15.53 10.01 31.11
CA MET A 235 -15.25 10.73 32.38
C MET A 235 -14.72 12.14 32.15
N ILE A 236 -13.85 12.34 31.17
CA ILE A 236 -13.32 13.67 30.80
C ILE A 236 -14.38 14.47 30.02
N GLY A 237 -15.02 13.82 29.05
CA GLY A 237 -16.01 14.41 28.13
C GLY A 237 -17.17 15.10 28.85
N VAL A 238 -17.67 14.53 29.95
CA VAL A 238 -18.72 15.15 30.77
C VAL A 238 -18.32 16.55 31.25
N SER A 239 -17.07 16.71 31.71
CA SER A 239 -16.57 18.00 32.21
C SER A 239 -16.37 19.00 31.06
N LEU A 240 -15.89 18.53 29.91
CA LEU A 240 -15.71 19.36 28.72
C LEU A 240 -17.05 19.84 28.14
N ALA A 241 -18.05 18.96 28.10
CA ALA A 241 -19.40 19.28 27.66
C ALA A 241 -20.08 20.29 28.58
N ARG A 242 -19.95 20.15 29.91
CA ARG A 242 -20.46 21.15 30.86
C ARG A 242 -19.80 22.53 30.68
N ALA A 243 -18.49 22.58 30.41
CA ALA A 243 -17.81 23.82 30.09
C ALA A 243 -18.33 24.45 28.78
N ALA A 244 -18.54 23.64 27.74
CA ALA A 244 -19.09 24.09 26.45
C ALA A 244 -20.54 24.59 26.56
N ARG A 245 -21.36 24.00 27.45
CA ARG A 245 -22.72 24.48 27.74
C ARG A 245 -22.73 25.86 28.42
N ARG A 246 -21.70 26.17 29.23
CA ARG A 246 -21.56 27.49 29.88
C ARG A 246 -21.08 28.57 28.91
N ALA A 247 -20.21 28.20 27.97
CA ALA A 247 -19.71 29.10 26.94
C ALA A 247 -19.51 28.31 25.65
N ALA A 248 -20.33 28.60 24.64
CA ALA A 248 -20.28 27.88 23.38
C ALA A 248 -18.99 28.18 22.59
N PRO A 249 -18.44 27.19 21.85
CA PRO A 249 -17.25 27.36 21.04
C PRO A 249 -17.55 28.24 19.83
N TYR A 250 -16.79 29.32 19.66
CA TYR A 250 -16.99 30.26 18.56
C TYR A 250 -15.73 30.69 17.81
N SER A 251 -14.55 30.52 18.40
CA SER A 251 -13.29 30.76 17.70
C SER A 251 -12.91 29.56 16.85
N PHE A 252 -12.08 29.77 15.83
CA PHE A 252 -11.53 28.69 15.01
C PHE A 252 -10.86 27.62 15.89
N ALA A 253 -10.06 28.06 16.87
CA ALA A 253 -9.38 27.17 17.80
C ALA A 253 -10.35 26.28 18.60
N ALA A 254 -11.42 26.87 19.17
CA ALA A 254 -12.39 26.12 19.95
C ALA A 254 -13.23 25.18 19.07
N LEU A 255 -13.66 25.62 17.89
CA LEU A 255 -14.42 24.79 16.96
C LEU A 255 -13.58 23.62 16.43
N SER A 256 -12.35 23.89 16.01
CA SER A 256 -11.41 22.88 15.53
C SER A 256 -11.15 21.81 16.60
N VAL A 257 -10.83 22.20 17.84
CA VAL A 257 -10.62 21.25 18.95
C VAL A 257 -11.91 20.50 19.32
N ALA A 258 -13.08 21.14 19.33
CA ALA A 258 -14.35 20.45 19.58
C ALA A 258 -14.59 19.33 18.57
N SER A 259 -14.52 19.66 17.28
CA SER A 259 -14.68 18.68 16.21
C SER A 259 -13.64 17.56 16.28
N ALA A 260 -12.41 17.87 16.66
CA ALA A 260 -11.37 16.86 16.82
C ALA A 260 -11.65 15.89 17.97
N LEU A 261 -12.26 16.36 19.07
CA LEU A 261 -12.72 15.48 20.15
C LEU A 261 -13.88 14.58 19.72
N VAL A 262 -14.76 15.07 18.83
CA VAL A 262 -15.85 14.27 18.26
C VAL A 262 -15.28 13.16 17.38
N TRP A 263 -14.36 13.47 16.46
CA TRP A 263 -13.67 12.46 15.65
C TRP A 263 -12.95 11.42 16.50
N TRP A 264 -12.20 11.87 17.51
CA TRP A 264 -11.48 10.97 18.40
C TRP A 264 -12.40 10.00 19.14
N PHE A 265 -13.47 10.51 19.74
CA PHE A 265 -14.42 9.68 20.46
C PHE A 265 -15.17 8.74 19.50
N GLY A 266 -15.64 9.25 18.37
CA GLY A 266 -16.35 8.49 17.34
C GLY A 266 -15.53 7.33 16.79
N CYS A 267 -14.28 7.59 16.37
CA CYS A 267 -13.40 6.54 15.85
C CYS A 267 -13.10 5.46 16.89
N VAL A 268 -12.88 5.81 18.16
CA VAL A 268 -12.62 4.81 19.21
C VAL A 268 -13.86 4.00 19.56
N VAL A 269 -15.04 4.62 19.58
CA VAL A 269 -16.31 3.89 19.76
C VAL A 269 -16.56 2.97 18.57
N TYR A 270 -16.30 3.42 17.34
CA TYR A 270 -16.44 2.60 16.13
C TYR A 270 -15.46 1.41 16.12
N ALA A 271 -14.22 1.61 16.56
CA ALA A 271 -13.26 0.52 16.77
C ALA A 271 -13.77 -0.49 17.81
N LEU A 272 -14.27 0.00 18.95
CA LEU A 272 -14.83 -0.85 20.00
C LEU A 272 -16.03 -1.66 19.49
N VAL A 273 -16.99 -1.01 18.84
CA VAL A 273 -18.18 -1.66 18.31
C VAL A 273 -17.79 -2.74 17.30
N GLY A 274 -16.94 -2.44 16.31
CA GLY A 274 -16.50 -3.45 15.34
C GLY A 274 -15.73 -4.61 15.98
N THR A 275 -14.91 -4.34 17.00
CA THR A 275 -14.21 -5.40 17.75
C THR A 275 -15.19 -6.28 18.54
N VAL A 276 -16.22 -5.68 19.15
CA VAL A 276 -17.27 -6.42 19.88
C VAL A 276 -18.14 -7.23 18.93
N VAL A 277 -18.49 -6.67 17.76
CA VAL A 277 -19.24 -7.38 16.72
C VAL A 277 -18.43 -8.59 16.24
N ALA A 278 -17.16 -8.40 15.89
CA ALA A 278 -16.26 -9.49 15.51
C ALA A 278 -16.10 -10.55 16.61
N LEU A 279 -16.05 -10.13 17.88
CA LEU A 279 -16.03 -11.06 19.02
C LEU A 279 -17.30 -11.91 19.10
N VAL A 280 -18.47 -11.30 18.89
CA VAL A 280 -19.76 -11.99 18.93
C VAL A 280 -19.94 -12.92 17.72
N GLN A 281 -19.36 -12.55 16.57
CA GLN A 281 -19.40 -13.32 15.33
C GLN A 281 -18.27 -14.35 15.21
N GLU A 282 -17.42 -14.50 16.24
CA GLU A 282 -16.25 -15.38 16.21
C GLU A 282 -15.33 -15.15 14.99
N ALA A 283 -15.26 -13.91 14.52
CA ALA A 283 -14.49 -13.54 13.34
C ALA A 283 -12.98 -13.61 13.58
N GLU A 284 -12.22 -13.80 12.50
CA GLU A 284 -10.76 -13.84 12.56
C GLU A 284 -10.13 -12.49 12.97
N PHE A 285 -8.98 -12.56 13.64
CA PHE A 285 -8.25 -11.38 14.09
C PHE A 285 -7.82 -10.47 12.92
N ALA A 286 -7.57 -11.04 11.73
CA ALA A 286 -7.21 -10.28 10.54
C ALA A 286 -8.28 -9.26 10.15
N GLY A 287 -9.56 -9.66 10.19
CA GLY A 287 -10.71 -8.78 9.93
C GLY A 287 -10.81 -7.63 10.95
N VAL A 288 -10.63 -7.93 12.24
CA VAL A 288 -10.59 -6.91 13.31
C VAL A 288 -9.44 -5.93 13.10
N ALA A 289 -8.26 -6.43 12.74
CA ALA A 289 -7.09 -5.60 12.51
C ALA A 289 -7.29 -4.69 11.29
N THR A 290 -7.90 -5.18 10.22
CA THR A 290 -8.28 -4.37 9.04
C THR A 290 -9.31 -3.30 9.40
N HIS A 291 -10.35 -3.65 10.16
CA HIS A 291 -11.34 -2.70 10.67
C HIS A 291 -10.72 -1.56 11.50
N ILE A 292 -9.80 -1.87 12.40
CA ILE A 292 -9.15 -0.84 13.22
C ILE A 292 -8.11 -0.04 12.41
N ARG A 293 -7.46 -0.64 11.41
CA ARG A 293 -6.54 0.11 10.54
C ARG A 293 -7.27 1.08 9.62
N SER A 294 -8.47 0.74 9.15
CA SER A 294 -9.27 1.61 8.28
C SER A 294 -9.60 2.96 8.93
N ILE A 295 -9.65 3.02 10.27
CA ILE A 295 -9.90 4.27 11.00
C ILE A 295 -8.67 5.15 11.25
N ALA A 296 -7.45 4.62 11.05
CA ALA A 296 -6.22 5.35 11.36
C ALA A 296 -6.08 6.69 10.61
N PRO A 297 -6.44 6.80 9.32
CA PRO A 297 -6.42 8.09 8.62
C PRO A 297 -7.34 9.13 9.24
N TYR A 298 -8.53 8.75 9.72
CA TYR A 298 -9.48 9.68 10.36
C TYR A 298 -9.01 10.09 11.77
N LEU A 299 -8.33 9.21 12.50
CA LEU A 299 -7.65 9.58 13.75
C LEU A 299 -6.48 10.54 13.49
N ALA A 300 -5.72 10.36 12.41
CA ALA A 300 -4.64 11.27 12.04
C ALA A 300 -5.18 12.63 11.59
N ALA A 301 -6.14 12.64 10.66
CA ALA A 301 -6.69 13.84 10.03
C ALA A 301 -7.72 14.56 10.93
N GLY A 302 -8.79 13.86 11.31
CA GLY A 302 -9.92 14.43 12.05
C GLY A 302 -9.61 14.72 13.52
N PHE A 303 -8.75 13.92 14.15
CA PHE A 303 -8.33 14.14 15.53
C PHE A 303 -6.96 14.84 15.62
N ALA A 304 -5.88 14.19 15.18
CA ALA A 304 -4.53 14.61 15.55
C ALA A 304 -4.11 15.94 14.89
N ALA A 305 -4.26 16.07 13.56
CA ALA A 305 -3.98 17.30 12.82
C ALA A 305 -4.87 18.46 13.27
N GLN A 306 -6.15 18.19 13.49
CA GLN A 306 -7.14 19.20 13.85
C GLN A 306 -6.94 19.73 15.27
N VAL A 307 -6.62 18.88 16.26
CA VAL A 307 -6.19 19.35 17.59
C VAL A 307 -4.94 20.22 17.48
N LEU A 308 -3.94 19.82 16.69
CA LEU A 308 -2.69 20.56 16.55
C LEU A 308 -2.94 21.97 15.98
N VAL A 309 -3.64 22.07 14.86
CA VAL A 309 -3.95 23.33 14.20
C VAL A 309 -4.83 24.23 15.08
N GLY A 310 -5.85 23.66 15.74
CA GLY A 310 -6.69 24.39 16.69
C GLY A 310 -5.92 24.91 17.91
N ALA A 311 -5.08 24.06 18.52
CA ALA A 311 -4.27 24.44 19.68
C ALA A 311 -3.25 25.53 19.34
N LEU A 312 -2.53 25.41 18.23
CA LEU A 312 -1.55 26.42 17.81
C LEU A 312 -2.19 27.76 17.46
N SER A 313 -3.38 27.75 16.86
CA SER A 313 -4.15 28.98 16.56
C SER A 313 -4.50 29.78 17.82
N TYR A 314 -4.67 29.11 18.97
CA TYR A 314 -4.84 29.78 20.26
C TYR A 314 -3.52 30.14 20.93
N LEU A 315 -2.56 29.21 20.95
CA LEU A 315 -1.34 29.33 21.76
C LEU A 315 -0.29 30.26 21.15
N VAL A 316 -0.16 30.30 19.81
CA VAL A 316 0.83 31.14 19.13
C VAL A 316 0.61 32.63 19.44
N PRO A 317 -0.62 33.19 19.32
CA PRO A 317 -0.86 34.59 19.69
C PRO A 317 -0.57 34.87 21.17
N VAL A 318 -0.97 33.96 22.06
CA VAL A 318 -0.79 34.10 23.52
C VAL A 318 0.70 34.15 23.90
N VAL A 319 1.52 33.27 23.31
CA VAL A 319 2.96 33.20 23.61
C VAL A 319 3.76 34.32 22.95
N LEU A 320 3.37 34.79 21.77
CA LEU A 320 4.00 35.97 21.14
C LEU A 320 3.80 37.25 21.99
N GLY A 321 2.67 37.33 22.69
CA GLY A 321 2.36 38.41 23.63
C GLY A 321 2.27 39.78 22.94
N GLY A 322 2.63 40.83 23.68
CA GLY A 322 2.55 42.23 23.22
C GLY A 322 1.36 43.02 23.78
N GLY A 323 0.64 42.48 24.77
CA GLY A 323 -0.53 43.11 25.38
C GLY A 323 -1.85 42.70 24.71
N PRO A 324 -3.00 43.16 25.24
CA PRO A 324 -4.32 42.71 24.77
C PRO A 324 -4.57 43.00 23.29
N THR A 325 -4.18 44.17 22.80
CA THR A 325 -4.46 44.61 21.43
C THR A 325 -3.71 43.79 20.38
N PRO A 326 -2.38 43.62 20.43
CA PRO A 326 -1.68 42.78 19.45
C PRO A 326 -2.10 41.31 19.49
N VAL A 327 -2.41 40.77 20.69
CA VAL A 327 -2.93 39.40 20.82
C VAL A 327 -4.29 39.28 20.14
N ARG A 328 -5.20 40.25 20.33
CA ARG A 328 -6.50 40.28 19.63
C ARG A 328 -6.34 40.33 18.11
N VAL A 329 -5.39 41.12 17.59
CA VAL A 329 -5.07 41.17 16.15
C VAL A 329 -4.64 39.79 15.64
N GLY A 330 -3.73 39.13 16.36
CA GLY A 330 -3.27 37.78 16.01
C GLY A 330 -4.42 36.75 16.04
N THR A 331 -5.23 36.75 17.11
CA THR A 331 -6.39 35.86 17.24
C THR A 331 -7.42 36.10 16.15
N ALA A 332 -7.76 37.36 15.85
CA ALA A 332 -8.71 37.70 14.78
C ALA A 332 -8.22 37.25 13.39
N ALA A 333 -6.91 37.27 13.14
CA ALA A 333 -6.34 36.74 11.90
C ALA A 333 -6.48 35.21 11.80
N PHE A 334 -6.23 34.48 12.89
CA PHE A 334 -6.47 33.02 12.94
C PHE A 334 -7.94 32.66 12.83
N ASP A 335 -8.83 33.51 13.32
CA ASP A 335 -10.26 33.34 13.21
C ASP A 335 -10.81 33.72 11.82
N ARG A 336 -9.99 34.16 10.86
CA ARG A 336 -10.50 34.55 9.54
C ARG A 336 -11.11 33.34 8.80
N LEU A 337 -12.40 33.42 8.43
CA LEU A 337 -13.12 32.31 7.79
C LEU A 337 -12.99 31.01 8.59
N GLY A 338 -12.93 31.12 9.91
CA GLY A 338 -12.68 30.01 10.81
C GLY A 338 -13.81 29.00 10.76
N VAL A 339 -15.06 29.48 10.84
CA VAL A 339 -16.24 28.60 10.76
C VAL A 339 -16.31 27.88 9.42
N LEU A 340 -16.05 28.58 8.30
CA LEU A 340 -16.02 27.99 6.97
C LEU A 340 -14.99 26.87 6.89
N ARG A 341 -13.74 27.13 7.30
CA ARG A 341 -12.67 26.12 7.24
C ARG A 341 -12.97 24.89 8.08
N VAL A 342 -13.50 25.06 9.30
CA VAL A 342 -13.87 23.93 10.16
C VAL A 342 -15.05 23.17 9.55
N ALA A 343 -16.07 23.84 9.03
CA ALA A 343 -17.19 23.19 8.37
C ALA A 343 -16.72 22.38 7.14
N THR A 344 -15.95 23.00 6.24
CA THR A 344 -15.39 22.32 5.06
C THR A 344 -14.52 21.14 5.44
N ALA A 345 -13.59 21.29 6.39
CA ALA A 345 -12.72 20.18 6.78
C ALA A 345 -13.51 18.98 7.33
N ASN A 346 -14.46 19.20 8.24
CA ASN A 346 -15.19 18.09 8.84
C ASN A 346 -16.21 17.47 7.87
N SER A 347 -16.91 18.28 7.07
CA SER A 347 -17.84 17.76 6.06
C SER A 347 -17.11 16.98 4.96
N ALA A 348 -15.97 17.48 4.47
CA ALA A 348 -15.18 16.77 3.47
C ALA A 348 -14.57 15.47 4.02
N LEU A 349 -14.09 15.48 5.28
CA LEU A 349 -13.59 14.27 5.92
C LEU A 349 -14.71 13.26 6.21
N ALA A 350 -15.91 13.72 6.53
CA ALA A 350 -17.10 12.87 6.65
C ALA A 350 -17.46 12.22 5.31
N VAL A 351 -17.43 12.97 4.20
CA VAL A 351 -17.61 12.41 2.84
C VAL A 351 -16.55 11.32 2.56
N CYS A 352 -15.28 11.55 2.93
CA CYS A 352 -14.24 10.53 2.75
C CYS A 352 -14.49 9.24 3.54
N ALA A 353 -15.19 9.34 4.67
CA ALA A 353 -15.56 8.21 5.54
C ALA A 353 -16.80 7.46 5.07
N LEU A 354 -17.59 8.06 4.18
CA LEU A 354 -18.71 7.39 3.52
C LEU A 354 -18.18 6.50 2.38
N PRO A 355 -18.92 5.45 2.01
CA PRO A 355 -18.57 4.66 0.83
C PRO A 355 -18.92 5.51 -0.39
N VAL A 356 -17.99 6.35 -0.85
CA VAL A 356 -18.15 7.19 -2.05
C VAL A 356 -17.12 6.79 -3.10
N SER A 357 -17.41 7.12 -4.36
CA SER A 357 -16.50 6.87 -5.50
C SER A 357 -15.10 7.42 -5.27
N SER A 358 -14.11 6.83 -5.95
CA SER A 358 -12.71 7.22 -5.85
C SER A 358 -12.51 8.71 -6.16
N ILE A 359 -13.16 9.22 -7.21
CA ILE A 359 -13.08 10.63 -7.63
C ILE A 359 -13.67 11.55 -6.55
N THR A 360 -14.84 11.20 -6.00
CA THR A 360 -15.48 11.97 -4.92
C THR A 360 -14.61 11.98 -3.66
N ARG A 361 -14.00 10.84 -3.32
CA ARG A 361 -13.08 10.71 -2.18
C ARG A 361 -11.82 11.56 -2.38
N VAL A 362 -11.23 11.55 -3.57
CA VAL A 362 -10.07 12.38 -3.91
C VAL A 362 -10.44 13.87 -3.81
N ALA A 363 -11.54 14.29 -4.44
CA ALA A 363 -11.99 15.68 -4.43
C ALA A 363 -12.29 16.18 -2.99
N ALA A 364 -12.99 15.37 -2.19
CA ALA A 364 -13.24 15.68 -0.79
C ALA A 364 -11.94 15.73 0.03
N SER A 365 -11.00 14.80 -0.17
CA SER A 365 -9.71 14.81 0.52
C SER A 365 -8.88 16.06 0.19
N MET A 366 -8.96 16.56 -1.05
CA MET A 366 -8.31 17.82 -1.47
C MET A 366 -8.94 19.04 -0.81
N LEU A 367 -10.28 19.10 -0.70
CA LEU A 367 -10.95 20.16 0.05
C LEU A 367 -10.56 20.16 1.53
N TYR A 368 -10.51 18.96 2.15
CA TYR A 368 -10.03 18.80 3.52
C TYR A 368 -8.59 19.34 3.66
N LEU A 369 -7.70 18.95 2.74
CA LEU A 369 -6.30 19.39 2.73
C LEU A 369 -6.21 20.91 2.60
N ILE A 370 -6.93 21.52 1.66
CA ILE A 370 -6.96 22.98 1.49
C ILE A 370 -7.43 23.67 2.78
N ALA A 371 -8.51 23.19 3.40
CA ALA A 371 -9.06 23.77 4.62
C ALA A 371 -8.05 23.72 5.79
N ILE A 372 -7.39 22.58 6.00
CA ILE A 372 -6.41 22.41 7.09
C ILE A 372 -5.07 23.08 6.77
N ALA A 373 -4.52 22.90 5.56
CA ALA A 373 -3.23 23.47 5.15
C ALA A 373 -3.25 25.00 5.07
N SER A 374 -4.41 25.63 4.86
CA SER A 374 -4.58 27.08 4.93
C SER A 374 -4.07 27.69 6.25
N PHE A 375 -4.04 26.90 7.33
CA PHE A 375 -3.45 27.29 8.61
C PHE A 375 -2.00 27.77 8.47
N LEU A 376 -1.18 27.15 7.62
CA LEU A 376 0.24 27.51 7.47
C LEU A 376 0.38 28.93 6.93
N VAL A 377 -0.41 29.28 5.91
CA VAL A 377 -0.44 30.62 5.31
C VAL A 377 -0.99 31.64 6.30
N ILE A 378 -2.10 31.31 6.97
CA ILE A 378 -2.75 32.18 7.97
C ILE A 378 -1.83 32.41 9.17
N MET A 379 -1.10 31.39 9.63
CA MET A 379 -0.16 31.49 10.74
C MET A 379 0.92 32.52 10.45
N VAL A 380 1.56 32.47 9.28
CA VAL A 380 2.58 33.45 8.89
C VAL A 380 1.98 34.87 8.84
N GLY A 381 0.79 35.01 8.24
CA GLY A 381 0.07 36.28 8.17
C GLY A 381 -0.28 36.85 9.55
N ALA A 382 -0.85 36.02 10.43
CA ALA A 382 -1.23 36.37 11.80
C ALA A 382 -0.02 36.79 12.65
N MET A 383 1.08 36.04 12.54
CA MET A 383 2.34 36.38 13.23
C MET A 383 2.91 37.72 12.75
N ARG A 384 2.88 38.00 11.45
CA ARG A 384 3.32 39.30 10.88
C ARG A 384 2.40 40.44 11.35
N ALA A 385 1.08 40.24 11.30
CA ALA A 385 0.10 41.24 11.75
C ALA A 385 0.25 41.57 13.24
N GLN A 386 0.38 40.56 14.10
CA GLN A 386 0.59 40.77 15.53
C GLN A 386 1.93 41.46 15.83
N ARG A 387 3.02 41.09 15.13
CA ARG A 387 4.32 41.76 15.29
C ARG A 387 4.26 43.23 14.87
N ARG A 388 3.55 43.56 13.78
CA ARG A 388 3.32 44.95 13.35
C ARG A 388 2.50 45.71 14.40
N ALA A 389 1.41 45.13 14.90
CA ALA A 389 0.60 45.75 15.96
C ALA A 389 1.41 45.96 17.26
N LYS A 390 2.32 45.04 17.59
CA LYS A 390 3.23 45.18 18.74
C LYS A 390 4.27 46.29 18.51
N ALA A 391 4.82 46.40 17.30
CA ALA A 391 5.79 47.43 16.94
C ALA A 391 5.17 48.83 16.85
N ALA A 392 3.92 48.93 16.38
CA ALA A 392 3.15 50.18 16.31
C ALA A 392 2.74 50.74 17.69
N GLY A 393 3.00 50.01 18.77
CA GLY A 393 3.00 50.53 20.14
C GLY A 393 1.73 51.27 20.56
N ALA A 394 0.61 50.56 20.72
CA ALA A 394 -0.60 51.09 21.39
C ALA A 394 -1.12 52.47 20.91
N ARG A 395 -0.75 52.94 19.71
CA ARG A 395 -1.26 54.16 19.08
C ARG A 395 -1.93 53.80 17.76
N LEU A 396 -3.12 53.23 17.84
CA LEU A 396 -4.11 53.29 16.76
C LEU A 396 -5.48 53.47 17.40
N GLU A 397 -5.78 54.70 17.83
CA GLU A 397 -7.04 55.32 17.40
C GLU A 397 -6.83 55.68 15.92
N GLU A 398 -6.94 54.70 15.02
CA GLU A 398 -7.08 54.99 13.59
C GLU A 398 -8.59 55.11 13.33
N PRO A 399 -9.13 56.31 13.02
CA PRO A 399 -10.58 56.53 12.91
C PRO A 399 -11.24 55.81 11.72
N SER A 400 -10.48 55.18 10.83
CA SER A 400 -10.98 54.65 9.55
C SER A 400 -11.25 53.15 9.52
N ARG A 401 -10.83 52.39 10.54
CA ARG A 401 -11.15 50.96 10.69
C ARG A 401 -11.69 50.73 12.09
N GLY A 402 -13.01 50.53 12.19
CA GLY A 402 -13.69 50.27 13.46
C GLY A 402 -13.06 49.11 14.27
N PRO A 403 -13.54 48.88 15.51
CA PRO A 403 -12.93 47.90 16.41
C PRO A 403 -12.80 46.52 15.75
N ILE A 404 -11.61 45.91 15.85
CA ILE A 404 -11.35 44.55 15.37
C ILE A 404 -12.17 43.59 16.23
N VAL A 405 -13.33 43.16 15.72
CA VAL A 405 -14.20 42.17 16.37
C VAL A 405 -13.77 40.77 15.94
N PRO A 406 -13.29 39.91 16.86
CA PRO A 406 -12.97 38.51 16.57
C PRO A 406 -14.19 37.77 15.99
N GLU A 407 -13.99 36.77 15.14
CA GLU A 407 -15.10 36.03 14.50
C GLU A 407 -16.06 35.42 15.55
N GLY A 408 -15.51 35.04 16.72
CA GLY A 408 -16.25 34.54 17.87
C GLY A 408 -17.13 35.56 18.62
N GLU A 409 -17.10 36.84 18.25
CA GLU A 409 -17.97 37.92 18.77
C GLU A 409 -18.87 38.55 17.68
N GLN A 410 -18.80 38.08 16.42
CA GLN A 410 -19.65 38.57 15.31
C GLN A 410 -21.10 38.05 15.35
N PRO A 411 -22.07 38.72 14.68
CA PRO A 411 -23.49 38.32 14.67
C PRO A 411 -23.71 36.89 14.17
N ARG A 412 -24.68 36.17 14.78
CA ARG A 412 -24.99 34.77 14.47
C ARG A 412 -25.22 34.49 12.98
N GLY A 413 -25.88 35.41 12.26
CA GLY A 413 -26.16 35.25 10.83
C GLY A 413 -24.92 35.13 9.95
N ARG A 414 -23.82 35.81 10.28
CA ARG A 414 -22.57 35.75 9.51
C ARG A 414 -21.83 34.42 9.70
N ARG A 415 -21.89 33.85 10.91
CA ARG A 415 -21.31 32.53 11.21
C ARG A 415 -22.12 31.41 10.57
N ALA A 416 -23.44 31.49 10.65
CA ALA A 416 -24.33 30.57 9.95
C ALA A 416 -24.05 30.60 8.45
N GLY A 417 -23.93 31.79 7.85
CA GLY A 417 -23.55 31.95 6.43
C GLY A 417 -22.20 31.32 6.07
N GLN A 418 -21.18 31.43 6.93
CA GLN A 418 -19.89 30.76 6.71
C GLN A 418 -19.96 29.24 6.82
N ALA A 419 -20.71 28.72 7.80
CA ALA A 419 -20.93 27.28 7.95
C ALA A 419 -21.65 26.72 6.72
N VAL A 420 -22.72 27.41 6.29
CA VAL A 420 -23.48 27.07 5.08
C VAL A 420 -22.58 27.15 3.85
N ALA A 421 -21.77 28.20 3.69
CA ALA A 421 -20.84 28.30 2.57
C ALA A 421 -19.79 27.17 2.56
N GLY A 422 -19.26 26.80 3.73
CA GLY A 422 -18.32 25.68 3.84
C GLY A 422 -18.94 24.34 3.50
N LEU A 423 -20.20 24.11 3.92
CA LEU A 423 -20.98 22.93 3.55
C LEU A 423 -21.33 22.94 2.05
N LEU A 424 -21.82 24.06 1.51
CA LEU A 424 -22.14 24.21 0.10
C LEU A 424 -20.92 24.01 -0.80
N ALA A 425 -19.71 24.40 -0.38
CA ALA A 425 -18.49 24.12 -1.12
C ALA A 425 -18.22 22.60 -1.23
N VAL A 426 -18.45 21.85 -0.15
CA VAL A 426 -18.33 20.38 -0.16
C VAL A 426 -19.46 19.77 -0.99
N VAL A 427 -20.71 20.21 -0.80
CA VAL A 427 -21.85 19.74 -1.59
C VAL A 427 -21.64 20.00 -3.07
N LEU A 428 -21.21 21.20 -3.46
CA LEU A 428 -20.89 21.52 -4.85
C LEU A 428 -19.76 20.65 -5.38
N THR A 429 -18.73 20.39 -4.58
CA THR A 429 -17.62 19.52 -5.00
C THR A 429 -18.08 18.08 -5.18
N VAL A 430 -18.91 17.57 -4.28
CA VAL A 430 -19.55 16.26 -4.43
C VAL A 430 -20.42 16.26 -5.68
N VAL A 431 -21.30 17.25 -5.87
CA VAL A 431 -22.17 17.37 -7.07
C VAL A 431 -21.35 17.42 -8.35
N VAL A 432 -20.23 18.14 -8.39
CA VAL A 432 -19.36 18.23 -9.57
C VAL A 432 -18.58 16.94 -9.79
N SER A 433 -18.02 16.33 -8.74
CA SER A 433 -17.27 15.07 -8.86
C SER A 433 -18.18 13.92 -9.28
N VAL A 434 -19.40 13.93 -8.76
CA VAL A 434 -20.50 13.08 -9.18
C VAL A 434 -20.93 13.38 -10.61
N ALA A 435 -21.10 14.64 -11.01
CA ALA A 435 -21.50 14.95 -12.38
C ALA A 435 -20.42 14.56 -13.40
N ALA A 436 -19.15 14.52 -12.98
CA ALA A 436 -18.04 14.03 -13.78
C ALA A 436 -17.93 12.49 -13.81
N ASP A 437 -18.64 11.80 -12.92
CA ASP A 437 -18.67 10.34 -12.77
C ASP A 437 -20.02 9.93 -12.11
N PRO A 438 -21.14 10.01 -12.86
CA PRO A 438 -22.49 9.89 -12.31
C PRO A 438 -22.80 8.49 -11.76
N VAL A 439 -22.02 7.49 -12.16
CA VAL A 439 -22.03 6.12 -11.61
C VAL A 439 -21.62 6.12 -10.13
N GLY A 440 -20.77 7.06 -9.70
CA GLY A 440 -20.23 7.17 -8.36
C GLY A 440 -21.14 7.71 -7.24
N LEU A 441 -22.40 8.06 -7.54
CA LEU A 441 -23.41 8.49 -6.54
C LEU A 441 -24.05 7.33 -5.78
N GLN A 442 -23.90 6.12 -6.32
CA GLN A 442 -24.71 4.97 -5.96
C GLN A 442 -24.10 4.08 -4.88
N THR A 443 -22.85 4.33 -4.49
CA THR A 443 -22.24 3.72 -3.31
C THR A 443 -22.46 4.66 -2.12
N GLY A 444 -23.00 4.17 -1.01
CA GLY A 444 -23.32 5.03 0.13
C GLY A 444 -24.10 4.37 1.26
N ALA A 445 -25.01 3.44 0.94
CA ALA A 445 -25.70 2.64 1.94
C ALA A 445 -25.00 1.29 2.09
N ALA A 446 -24.27 1.11 3.20
CA ALA A 446 -24.26 -0.21 3.80
C ALA A 446 -25.73 -0.48 4.19
N PRO A 447 -26.32 -1.58 3.73
CA PRO A 447 -27.70 -1.84 4.02
C PRO A 447 -27.82 -2.15 5.50
N THR A 448 -28.39 -1.21 6.25
CA THR A 448 -29.13 -1.60 7.44
C THR A 448 -30.18 -2.56 6.96
N GLY A 449 -30.04 -3.84 7.31
CA GLY A 449 -31.11 -4.81 7.15
C GLY A 449 -32.36 -4.22 7.77
N ASP A 450 -33.25 -3.71 6.93
CA ASP A 450 -34.62 -3.50 7.34
C ASP A 450 -35.12 -4.92 7.58
N ALA A 451 -35.47 -5.25 8.83
CA ALA A 451 -35.95 -6.59 9.17
C ALA A 451 -37.25 -6.96 8.41
N ASN A 452 -37.80 -6.00 7.66
CA ASN A 452 -38.97 -6.11 6.80
C ASN A 452 -38.68 -6.01 5.29
N ALA A 453 -37.43 -5.85 4.84
CA ALA A 453 -37.11 -5.83 3.42
C ALA A 453 -37.35 -7.21 2.80
N PRO A 454 -37.99 -7.30 1.62
CA PRO A 454 -38.07 -8.55 0.87
C PRO A 454 -36.65 -9.08 0.60
N VAL A 455 -36.43 -10.38 0.82
CA VAL A 455 -35.15 -11.03 0.51
C VAL A 455 -35.27 -11.66 -0.86
N LEU A 456 -34.33 -11.34 -1.75
CA LEU A 456 -34.15 -12.00 -3.02
C LEU A 456 -32.85 -12.80 -2.94
N VAL A 457 -32.97 -14.12 -3.08
CA VAL A 457 -31.83 -15.01 -3.22
C VAL A 457 -31.64 -15.27 -4.71
N VAL A 458 -30.43 -15.03 -5.21
CA VAL A 458 -30.08 -15.30 -6.61
C VAL A 458 -28.93 -16.26 -6.63
N GLU A 459 -29.15 -17.40 -7.25
CA GLU A 459 -28.11 -18.37 -7.56
C GLU A 459 -27.35 -17.87 -8.79
N ILE A 460 -26.03 -17.79 -8.68
CA ILE A 460 -25.16 -17.50 -9.82
C ILE A 460 -24.09 -18.57 -9.90
N GLU A 461 -23.73 -18.88 -11.13
CA GLU A 461 -22.67 -19.81 -11.46
C GLU A 461 -21.42 -19.02 -11.86
N ALA A 462 -20.27 -19.35 -11.28
CA ALA A 462 -18.98 -18.86 -11.75
C ALA A 462 -18.34 -19.96 -12.61
N ALA A 463 -18.22 -19.71 -13.91
CA ALA A 463 -17.61 -20.61 -14.89
C ALA A 463 -17.18 -19.82 -16.13
N ASP A 464 -16.19 -20.32 -16.87
CA ASP A 464 -15.79 -19.76 -18.17
C ASP A 464 -15.37 -18.27 -18.10
N MET A 465 -14.74 -17.87 -16.99
CA MET A 465 -14.37 -16.47 -16.70
C MET A 465 -15.56 -15.49 -16.72
N ARG A 466 -16.74 -15.99 -16.38
CA ARG A 466 -17.98 -15.22 -16.33
C ARG A 466 -18.80 -15.62 -15.11
N PHE A 467 -19.65 -14.71 -14.67
CA PHE A 467 -20.76 -15.06 -13.81
C PHE A 467 -21.98 -15.34 -14.70
N THR A 468 -22.77 -16.37 -14.39
CA THR A 468 -24.01 -16.71 -15.11
C THR A 468 -25.16 -16.88 -14.13
N PRO A 469 -26.19 -16.02 -14.18
CA PRO A 469 -26.25 -14.81 -14.99
C PRO A 469 -25.11 -13.82 -14.62
N ASP A 470 -24.62 -13.04 -15.59
CA ASP A 470 -23.65 -11.96 -15.35
C ASP A 470 -24.33 -10.68 -14.87
N ARG A 471 -25.66 -10.68 -14.91
CA ARG A 471 -26.50 -9.55 -14.55
C ARG A 471 -27.76 -10.00 -13.84
N VAL A 472 -28.13 -9.32 -12.78
CA VAL A 472 -29.39 -9.56 -12.05
C VAL A 472 -30.18 -8.27 -11.88
N GLU A 473 -31.47 -8.32 -12.17
CA GLU A 473 -32.38 -7.21 -11.87
C GLU A 473 -32.97 -7.36 -10.48
N VAL A 474 -32.76 -6.36 -9.63
CA VAL A 474 -33.19 -6.39 -8.22
C VAL A 474 -34.08 -5.19 -7.92
N PRO A 475 -35.32 -5.40 -7.44
CA PRO A 475 -36.19 -4.30 -7.09
C PRO A 475 -35.57 -3.44 -5.98
N VAL A 476 -35.60 -2.13 -6.14
CA VAL A 476 -35.04 -1.20 -5.15
C VAL A 476 -35.65 -1.45 -3.76
N GLY A 477 -34.81 -1.55 -2.73
CA GLY A 477 -35.23 -1.84 -1.35
C GLY A 477 -35.29 -3.32 -0.99
N THR A 478 -34.85 -4.21 -1.89
CA THR A 478 -34.77 -5.67 -1.68
C THR A 478 -33.38 -6.05 -1.17
N ARG A 479 -33.31 -6.93 -0.15
CA ARG A 479 -32.04 -7.52 0.31
C ARG A 479 -31.61 -8.62 -0.64
N LEU A 480 -30.50 -8.43 -1.33
CA LEU A 480 -29.91 -9.40 -2.23
C LEU A 480 -28.95 -10.32 -1.45
N VAL A 481 -29.22 -11.61 -1.52
CA VAL A 481 -28.29 -12.67 -1.15
C VAL A 481 -27.92 -13.41 -2.43
N ILE A 482 -26.64 -13.55 -2.70
CA ILE A 482 -26.15 -14.29 -3.85
C ILE A 482 -25.64 -15.64 -3.36
N GLU A 483 -26.17 -16.72 -3.92
CA GLU A 483 -25.58 -18.04 -3.76
C GLU A 483 -24.68 -18.27 -4.97
N VAL A 484 -23.40 -17.97 -4.81
CA VAL A 484 -22.41 -18.20 -5.87
C VAL A 484 -21.94 -19.64 -5.75
N THR A 485 -22.10 -20.40 -6.83
CA THR A 485 -21.52 -21.74 -6.98
C THR A 485 -20.45 -21.67 -8.04
N ASN A 486 -19.25 -22.13 -7.70
CA ASN A 486 -18.22 -22.33 -8.69
C ASN A 486 -18.53 -23.62 -9.47
N THR A 487 -19.14 -23.48 -10.65
CA THR A 487 -19.43 -24.59 -11.56
C THR A 487 -18.33 -24.80 -12.59
N ASP A 488 -17.31 -23.92 -12.60
CA ASP A 488 -16.08 -24.16 -13.32
C ASP A 488 -15.46 -25.46 -12.84
N VAL A 489 -15.09 -26.30 -13.79
CA VAL A 489 -14.48 -27.60 -13.52
C VAL A 489 -12.99 -27.48 -13.21
N GLU A 490 -12.37 -26.34 -13.49
CA GLU A 490 -10.91 -26.21 -13.55
C GLU A 490 -10.37 -25.01 -12.77
N GLN A 491 -11.17 -23.95 -12.61
CA GLN A 491 -10.75 -22.71 -11.97
C GLN A 491 -11.34 -22.51 -10.59
N SER A 492 -10.59 -21.86 -9.72
CA SER A 492 -11.16 -21.25 -8.52
C SER A 492 -11.67 -19.86 -8.84
N HIS A 493 -12.71 -19.44 -8.13
CA HIS A 493 -13.33 -18.12 -8.29
C HIS A 493 -13.69 -17.51 -6.94
N ASP A 494 -13.79 -16.19 -6.90
CA ASP A 494 -14.43 -15.48 -5.79
C ASP A 494 -15.38 -14.43 -6.37
N LEU A 495 -16.13 -13.76 -5.49
CA LEU A 495 -16.98 -12.65 -5.87
C LEU A 495 -16.82 -11.51 -4.86
N VAL A 496 -16.42 -10.35 -5.36
CA VAL A 496 -16.29 -9.12 -4.58
C VAL A 496 -17.13 -8.02 -5.21
N PHE A 497 -17.64 -7.11 -4.39
CA PHE A 497 -18.52 -6.02 -4.81
C PHE A 497 -17.94 -4.65 -4.50
N GLU A 498 -18.31 -3.64 -5.29
CA GLU A 498 -17.87 -2.25 -5.12
C GLU A 498 -18.23 -1.68 -3.73
N ASN A 499 -19.30 -2.19 -3.12
CA ASN A 499 -19.75 -1.81 -1.78
C ASN A 499 -18.86 -2.37 -0.64
N GLY A 500 -17.82 -3.13 -0.98
CA GLY A 500 -16.83 -3.68 -0.03
C GLY A 500 -17.21 -5.05 0.54
N ILE A 501 -18.27 -5.69 0.06
CA ILE A 501 -18.61 -7.09 0.38
C ILE A 501 -17.71 -8.01 -0.44
N THR A 502 -17.10 -8.98 0.22
CA THR A 502 -16.15 -9.93 -0.38
C THR A 502 -16.49 -11.35 0.03
N GLY A 503 -16.65 -12.25 -0.94
CA GLY A 503 -16.72 -13.69 -0.71
C GLY A 503 -15.34 -14.31 -0.46
N GLY A 504 -15.35 -15.56 -0.01
CA GLY A 504 -14.19 -16.44 0.03
C GLY A 504 -13.81 -16.96 -1.35
N ARG A 505 -12.64 -17.61 -1.44
CA ARG A 505 -12.20 -18.31 -2.65
C ARG A 505 -12.90 -19.68 -2.70
N LEU A 506 -13.61 -19.93 -3.79
CA LEU A 506 -14.37 -21.15 -4.05
C LEU A 506 -13.57 -22.06 -4.97
N ALA A 507 -13.25 -23.28 -4.53
CA ALA A 507 -12.77 -24.33 -5.40
C ALA A 507 -13.89 -24.85 -6.32
N PRO A 508 -13.57 -25.57 -7.43
CA PRO A 508 -14.58 -26.23 -8.25
C PRO A 508 -15.58 -27.04 -7.45
N GLY A 509 -16.87 -26.78 -7.67
CA GLY A 509 -17.99 -27.40 -6.97
C GLY A 509 -18.29 -26.84 -5.57
N GLU A 510 -17.53 -25.86 -5.07
CA GLU A 510 -17.86 -25.16 -3.83
C GLU A 510 -18.89 -24.03 -4.07
N SER A 511 -19.71 -23.81 -3.05
CA SER A 511 -20.71 -22.73 -3.04
C SER A 511 -20.56 -21.89 -1.79
N GLU A 512 -20.84 -20.60 -1.92
CA GLU A 512 -20.93 -19.66 -0.82
C GLU A 512 -22.15 -18.76 -0.95
N SER A 513 -22.75 -18.44 0.19
CA SER A 513 -23.85 -17.47 0.28
C SER A 513 -23.29 -16.11 0.69
N LEU A 514 -23.35 -15.15 -0.22
CA LEU A 514 -22.85 -13.79 -0.06
C LEU A 514 -24.01 -12.80 0.08
N ASP A 515 -24.16 -12.22 1.27
CA ASP A 515 -25.16 -11.17 1.54
C ASP A 515 -24.64 -9.81 1.05
N VAL A 516 -24.99 -9.48 -0.20
CA VAL A 516 -24.70 -8.18 -0.83
C VAL A 516 -25.51 -7.05 -0.18
N GLY A 517 -26.63 -7.44 0.45
CA GLY A 517 -27.49 -6.61 1.26
C GLY A 517 -28.55 -5.83 0.46
N VAL A 518 -29.20 -4.83 1.06
CA VAL A 518 -30.31 -4.07 0.45
C VAL A 518 -29.83 -3.24 -0.74
N ILE A 519 -30.32 -3.59 -1.94
CA ILE A 519 -30.01 -2.94 -3.19
C ILE A 519 -30.85 -1.67 -3.31
N THR A 520 -30.18 -0.53 -3.38
CA THR A 520 -30.81 0.79 -3.58
C THR A 520 -30.51 1.38 -4.95
N THR A 521 -29.55 0.78 -5.64
CA THR A 521 -28.81 1.32 -6.78
C THR A 521 -28.12 0.17 -7.50
N SER A 522 -27.79 0.35 -8.79
CA SER A 522 -27.00 -0.65 -9.50
C SER A 522 -25.60 -0.75 -8.89
N LEU A 523 -25.00 -1.94 -8.94
CA LEU A 523 -23.75 -2.25 -8.27
C LEU A 523 -22.92 -3.22 -9.09
N ASP A 524 -21.63 -2.91 -9.26
CA ASP A 524 -20.69 -3.80 -9.91
C ASP A 524 -20.05 -4.77 -8.90
N GLY A 525 -19.90 -6.01 -9.35
CA GLY A 525 -19.11 -7.07 -8.73
C GLY A 525 -18.08 -7.63 -9.71
N TRP A 526 -17.07 -8.32 -9.19
CA TRP A 526 -16.04 -8.96 -10.00
C TRP A 526 -15.34 -10.09 -9.24
N CYS A 527 -14.61 -10.93 -9.95
CA CYS A 527 -13.68 -11.89 -9.37
C CYS A 527 -12.32 -11.21 -9.12
N SER A 528 -11.80 -11.33 -7.89
CA SER A 528 -10.57 -10.69 -7.39
C SER A 528 -9.30 -11.48 -7.71
N ILE A 529 -9.44 -12.72 -8.18
CA ILE A 529 -8.32 -13.52 -8.67
C ILE A 529 -7.64 -12.80 -9.83
N ILE A 530 -6.31 -12.82 -9.80
CA ILE A 530 -5.46 -11.97 -10.64
C ILE A 530 -5.85 -12.11 -12.12
N GLY A 531 -6.24 -10.99 -12.71
CA GLY A 531 -6.60 -10.88 -14.13
C GLY A 531 -7.99 -11.39 -14.52
N HIS A 532 -8.72 -12.08 -13.65
CA HIS A 532 -10.08 -12.57 -13.95
C HIS A 532 -11.04 -11.40 -14.25
N ARG A 533 -10.99 -10.33 -13.45
CA ARG A 533 -11.74 -9.10 -13.70
C ARG A 533 -11.43 -8.50 -15.07
N GLN A 534 -10.15 -8.41 -15.44
CA GLN A 534 -9.68 -7.82 -16.69
C GLN A 534 -10.17 -8.60 -17.92
N MET A 535 -10.51 -9.89 -17.74
CA MET A 535 -11.06 -10.75 -18.79
C MET A 535 -12.59 -10.76 -18.83
N GLY A 536 -13.24 -9.90 -18.05
CA GLY A 536 -14.68 -9.73 -18.08
C GLY A 536 -15.42 -10.57 -17.04
N MET A 537 -14.73 -11.12 -16.04
CA MET A 537 -15.34 -11.78 -14.89
C MET A 537 -15.92 -10.75 -13.92
N THR A 538 -16.91 -10.04 -14.43
CA THR A 538 -17.65 -8.95 -13.80
C THR A 538 -19.12 -9.37 -13.67
N PHE A 539 -19.78 -8.88 -12.66
CA PHE A 539 -21.19 -9.14 -12.36
C PHE A 539 -21.90 -7.82 -12.12
N GLU A 540 -23.06 -7.62 -12.74
CA GLU A 540 -23.83 -6.38 -12.63
C GLU A 540 -25.14 -6.63 -11.88
N VAL A 541 -25.32 -5.93 -10.76
CA VAL A 541 -26.63 -5.83 -10.12
C VAL A 541 -27.32 -4.59 -10.69
N VAL A 542 -28.47 -4.75 -11.33
CA VAL A 542 -29.27 -3.64 -11.86
C VAL A 542 -30.47 -3.38 -10.98
N ALA A 543 -30.53 -2.18 -10.40
CA ALA A 543 -31.69 -1.77 -9.62
C ALA A 543 -32.89 -1.43 -10.53
N VAL A 544 -34.03 -2.08 -10.31
CA VAL A 544 -35.27 -1.88 -11.10
C VAL A 544 -36.42 -1.34 -10.25
N ASP A 545 -37.29 -0.54 -10.87
CA ASP A 545 -38.48 0.00 -10.22
C ASP A 545 -39.64 -1.02 -10.13
N VAL A 546 -40.76 -0.60 -9.51
CA VAL A 546 -41.97 -1.44 -9.32
C VAL A 546 -42.63 -1.86 -10.65
N SER A 547 -42.22 -1.26 -11.76
CA SER A 547 -42.70 -1.54 -13.11
C SER A 547 -41.71 -2.38 -13.94
N GLY A 548 -40.57 -2.76 -13.35
CA GLY A 548 -39.50 -3.50 -14.04
C GLY A 548 -38.63 -2.64 -14.95
N ASN A 549 -38.67 -1.31 -14.85
CA ASN A 549 -37.78 -0.45 -15.63
C ASN A 549 -36.45 -0.26 -14.91
N PRO A 550 -35.30 -0.30 -15.61
CA PRO A 550 -34.02 0.09 -15.06
C PRO A 550 -34.09 1.50 -14.49
N VAL A 551 -33.65 1.67 -13.25
CA VAL A 551 -33.57 3.00 -12.64
C VAL A 551 -32.38 3.72 -13.29
N ALA A 552 -32.67 4.66 -14.20
CA ALA A 552 -31.66 5.29 -15.06
C ALA A 552 -30.44 5.84 -14.28
N GLY A 553 -29.27 5.26 -14.55
CA GLY A 553 -27.97 5.93 -14.45
C GLY A 553 -27.67 6.65 -15.77
N ASP A 554 -27.06 7.83 -15.69
CA ASP A 554 -26.87 8.76 -16.81
C ASP A 554 -25.92 8.18 -17.88
N GLU A 555 -26.46 7.65 -18.98
CA GLU A 555 -25.69 7.23 -20.17
C GLU A 555 -25.24 8.47 -20.97
N GLY A 556 -23.94 8.72 -21.03
CA GLY A 556 -23.33 9.78 -21.84
C GLY A 556 -22.53 9.22 -23.03
N ASN A 557 -23.10 9.34 -24.24
CA ASN A 557 -22.54 9.04 -25.56
C ASN A 557 -21.02 9.25 -25.75
N ASP A 558 -20.33 8.18 -26.15
CA ASP A 558 -19.01 8.25 -26.79
C ASP A 558 -19.12 8.71 -28.25
N ALA A 559 -18.41 9.79 -28.57
CA ALA A 559 -18.08 10.19 -29.93
C ALA A 559 -16.55 10.20 -30.08
N SER A 560 -16.10 9.50 -31.12
CA SER A 560 -14.71 9.37 -31.58
C SER A 560 -14.00 10.70 -31.82
N GLU A 561 -12.72 10.82 -31.39
CA GLU A 561 -11.59 11.14 -32.29
C GLU A 561 -10.21 11.07 -31.57
N SER A 562 -9.39 10.14 -32.06
CA SER A 562 -7.93 10.15 -32.27
C SER A 562 -6.98 11.11 -31.50
N GLY A 563 -5.96 10.48 -30.89
CA GLY A 563 -4.54 10.76 -31.20
C GLY A 563 -3.80 11.75 -30.29
N GLY A 564 -2.93 11.22 -29.41
CA GLY A 564 -1.95 12.04 -28.69
C GLY A 564 -1.08 11.23 -27.73
N GLY A 565 0.08 10.81 -28.25
CA GLY A 565 1.16 10.05 -27.61
C GLY A 565 1.42 10.21 -26.10
N SER A 566 1.54 9.04 -25.49
CA SER A 566 2.42 8.69 -24.36
C SER A 566 3.70 9.52 -24.27
N GLU A 567 4.03 9.98 -23.06
CA GLU A 567 5.41 9.96 -22.54
C GLU A 567 5.40 9.53 -21.06
N HIS A 568 5.72 8.25 -20.86
CA HIS A 568 6.05 7.61 -19.59
C HIS A 568 7.51 7.88 -19.20
N ALA A 569 7.75 8.11 -17.90
CA ALA A 569 9.00 7.83 -17.18
C ALA A 569 8.73 8.04 -15.67
N GLY A 570 9.04 7.19 -14.69
CA GLY A 570 9.70 5.88 -14.56
C GLY A 570 10.10 5.69 -13.08
N HIS A 571 9.90 4.46 -12.54
CA HIS A 571 10.65 3.75 -11.45
C HIS A 571 10.67 4.30 -9.98
N THR A 572 10.74 3.53 -8.87
CA THR A 572 10.83 2.08 -8.56
C THR A 572 10.59 1.81 -7.05
N SER A 573 10.33 0.54 -6.73
CA SER A 573 10.78 -0.23 -5.55
C SER A 573 12.24 0.10 -5.15
N GLY A 574 12.74 -0.42 -4.01
CA GLY A 574 14.16 -0.29 -3.69
C GLY A 574 15.01 -0.63 -4.92
N GLU A 575 15.97 0.24 -5.26
CA GLU A 575 16.77 0.12 -6.49
C GLU A 575 17.34 -1.30 -6.58
N ILE A 576 16.87 -2.09 -7.55
CA ILE A 576 17.31 -3.46 -7.75
C ILE A 576 18.79 -3.41 -8.07
N ASN A 577 19.62 -3.88 -7.15
CA ASN A 577 21.06 -3.89 -7.34
C ASN A 577 21.50 -5.21 -7.97
N LEU A 578 21.45 -5.25 -9.30
CA LEU A 578 21.88 -6.41 -10.09
C LEU A 578 23.39 -6.69 -10.04
N MET A 579 24.18 -5.77 -9.44
CA MET A 579 25.60 -5.99 -9.13
C MET A 579 25.81 -6.60 -7.73
N ALA A 580 24.71 -6.89 -7.04
CA ALA A 580 24.61 -7.75 -5.86
C ALA A 580 25.33 -9.09 -6.01
N ASP A 581 25.93 -9.64 -4.95
CA ASP A 581 26.12 -11.10 -4.89
C ASP A 581 24.76 -11.75 -4.53
N PRO A 582 24.39 -12.88 -5.16
CA PRO A 582 23.19 -13.64 -4.82
C PRO A 582 23.18 -14.11 -3.36
N GLY A 583 21.98 -14.42 -2.85
CA GLY A 583 21.82 -14.97 -1.50
C GLY A 583 22.54 -16.32 -1.30
N PRO A 584 22.75 -16.75 -0.04
CA PRO A 584 23.46 -17.99 0.27
C PRO A 584 22.77 -19.27 -0.26
N ASP A 585 21.47 -19.18 -0.55
CA ASP A 585 20.65 -20.27 -1.06
C ASP A 585 20.52 -20.26 -2.60
N PHE A 586 21.23 -19.34 -3.28
CA PHE A 586 21.21 -19.23 -4.74
C PHE A 586 21.75 -20.50 -5.40
N THR A 587 20.95 -21.07 -6.29
CA THR A 587 21.32 -22.20 -7.14
C THR A 587 21.05 -21.81 -8.59
N PRO A 588 22.08 -21.76 -9.46
CA PRO A 588 21.87 -21.34 -10.84
C PRO A 588 21.13 -22.42 -11.64
N PHE A 589 20.28 -22.01 -12.56
CA PHE A 589 19.71 -22.93 -13.56
C PHE A 589 20.82 -23.50 -14.46
N ASP A 590 20.88 -24.83 -14.57
CA ASP A 590 21.86 -25.50 -15.42
C ASP A 590 21.49 -25.32 -16.90
N ALA A 591 22.30 -24.54 -17.61
CA ALA A 591 22.09 -24.29 -19.03
C ALA A 591 22.61 -25.42 -19.92
N VAL A 592 23.39 -26.38 -19.40
CA VAL A 592 23.99 -27.45 -20.21
C VAL A 592 22.88 -28.31 -20.81
N LEU A 593 22.92 -28.50 -22.13
CA LEU A 593 22.06 -29.43 -22.83
C LEU A 593 22.86 -30.70 -23.17
N PRO A 594 22.62 -31.84 -22.47
CA PRO A 594 23.36 -33.07 -22.72
C PRO A 594 23.12 -33.60 -24.13
N ALA A 595 24.13 -34.23 -24.74
CA ALA A 595 23.94 -34.90 -26.02
C ALA A 595 22.97 -36.09 -25.88
N LEU A 596 22.02 -36.19 -26.81
CA LEU A 596 21.09 -37.31 -26.83
C LEU A 596 21.82 -38.64 -27.18
N PRO A 597 21.42 -39.78 -26.59
CA PRO A 597 21.97 -41.09 -26.93
C PRO A 597 21.90 -41.39 -28.43
N PRO A 598 22.74 -42.28 -29.01
CA PRO A 598 22.68 -42.62 -30.43
C PRO A 598 21.27 -42.94 -30.91
N ASN A 599 20.90 -42.46 -32.10
CA ASN A 599 19.55 -42.66 -32.64
C ASN A 599 19.30 -44.14 -32.95
N THR A 600 18.44 -44.77 -32.15
CA THR A 600 17.99 -46.16 -32.31
C THR A 600 16.54 -46.27 -32.80
N GLY A 601 15.95 -45.16 -33.25
CA GLY A 601 14.53 -45.01 -33.55
C GLY A 601 13.80 -44.16 -32.49
N PRO A 602 12.50 -43.88 -32.72
CA PRO A 602 11.67 -43.11 -31.80
C PRO A 602 11.63 -43.68 -30.38
N VAL A 603 11.69 -42.81 -29.37
CA VAL A 603 11.51 -43.17 -27.96
C VAL A 603 10.34 -42.41 -27.33
N THR A 604 9.81 -42.95 -26.22
CA THR A 604 8.82 -42.26 -25.38
C THR A 604 9.50 -41.68 -24.15
N HIS A 605 9.30 -40.39 -23.91
CA HIS A 605 9.75 -39.65 -22.74
C HIS A 605 8.57 -39.45 -21.80
N GLU A 606 8.61 -40.05 -20.61
CA GLU A 606 7.58 -39.94 -19.58
C GLU A 606 8.06 -39.00 -18.47
N LEU A 607 7.31 -37.93 -18.18
CA LEU A 607 7.66 -36.98 -17.11
C LEU A 607 6.43 -36.53 -16.33
N THR A 608 6.62 -36.23 -15.04
CA THR A 608 5.62 -35.55 -14.22
C THR A 608 6.08 -34.14 -13.90
N LEU A 609 5.28 -33.14 -14.26
CA LEU A 609 5.49 -31.73 -13.91
C LEU A 609 4.48 -31.34 -12.83
N ARG A 610 4.94 -30.62 -11.81
CA ARG A 610 4.10 -30.14 -10.71
C ARG A 610 3.92 -28.63 -10.81
N ALA A 611 2.69 -28.15 -10.91
CA ALA A 611 2.41 -26.74 -10.81
C ALA A 611 2.44 -26.32 -9.32
N GLN A 612 3.24 -25.33 -8.95
CA GLN A 612 3.49 -24.94 -7.54
C GLN A 612 3.65 -23.43 -7.37
N ASP A 613 3.18 -22.93 -6.23
CA ASP A 613 3.43 -21.57 -5.72
C ASP A 613 4.74 -21.56 -4.92
N THR A 614 5.81 -20.98 -5.47
CA THR A 614 7.15 -21.03 -4.89
C THR A 614 7.72 -19.62 -4.68
N LEU A 615 8.06 -19.28 -3.44
CA LEU A 615 8.80 -18.05 -3.14
C LEU A 615 10.27 -18.23 -3.57
N GLN A 616 10.72 -17.44 -4.55
CA GLN A 616 12.08 -17.49 -5.08
C GLN A 616 12.75 -16.12 -5.06
N GLU A 617 14.07 -16.13 -4.87
CA GLU A 617 14.90 -14.97 -5.17
C GLU A 617 15.10 -14.92 -6.70
N VAL A 618 14.69 -13.83 -7.35
CA VAL A 618 14.75 -13.66 -8.83
C VAL A 618 15.85 -12.68 -9.27
N ALA A 619 16.40 -11.94 -8.30
CA ALA A 619 17.58 -11.09 -8.42
C ALA A 619 18.16 -10.88 -7.01
N PRO A 620 19.42 -10.44 -6.85
CA PRO A 620 20.05 -10.32 -5.54
C PRO A 620 19.21 -9.50 -4.54
N GLY A 621 18.72 -10.14 -3.48
CA GLY A 621 17.89 -9.52 -2.45
C GLY A 621 16.46 -9.17 -2.87
N VAL A 622 15.96 -9.72 -3.97
CA VAL A 622 14.61 -9.51 -4.49
C VAL A 622 13.89 -10.85 -4.61
N THR A 623 12.80 -11.01 -3.86
CA THR A 623 11.98 -12.24 -3.89
C THR A 623 10.62 -12.01 -4.53
N GLN A 624 10.10 -13.04 -5.20
CA GLN A 624 8.76 -13.09 -5.81
C GLN A 624 8.15 -14.47 -5.55
N THR A 625 6.84 -14.53 -5.32
CA THR A 625 6.09 -15.80 -5.32
C THR A 625 5.77 -16.15 -6.77
N LEU A 626 6.52 -17.11 -7.33
CA LEU A 626 6.38 -17.58 -8.70
C LEU A 626 5.40 -18.75 -8.79
N TRP A 627 4.72 -18.85 -9.93
CA TRP A 627 3.99 -20.05 -10.33
C TRP A 627 4.91 -20.83 -11.27
N THR A 628 5.19 -22.08 -10.93
CA THR A 628 6.29 -22.84 -11.55
C THR A 628 5.82 -24.20 -12.04
N PHE A 629 6.46 -24.73 -13.09
CA PHE A 629 6.34 -26.15 -13.48
C PHE A 629 7.54 -26.91 -12.93
N GLY A 630 7.46 -27.36 -11.68
CA GLY A 630 8.59 -27.90 -10.91
C GLY A 630 9.05 -26.90 -9.85
N GLU A 631 10.36 -26.79 -9.66
CA GLU A 631 10.94 -25.92 -8.62
C GLU A 631 11.61 -24.66 -9.20
N THR A 632 11.47 -24.40 -10.51
CA THR A 632 12.15 -23.29 -11.19
C THR A 632 11.24 -22.62 -12.21
N ALA A 633 11.56 -21.38 -12.56
CA ALA A 633 11.05 -20.66 -13.73
C ALA A 633 12.27 -20.21 -14.55
N PRO A 634 12.51 -20.68 -15.79
CA PRO A 634 11.69 -21.63 -16.53
C PRO A 634 11.62 -23.00 -15.83
N GLY A 635 10.60 -23.78 -16.19
CA GLY A 635 10.56 -25.20 -15.82
C GLY A 635 11.63 -26.03 -16.57
N PRO A 636 11.67 -27.35 -16.34
CA PRO A 636 12.66 -28.25 -16.93
C PRO A 636 12.73 -28.17 -18.46
N VAL A 637 13.95 -28.08 -19.00
CA VAL A 637 14.15 -28.21 -20.45
C VAL A 637 13.92 -29.67 -20.86
N LEU A 638 12.98 -29.87 -21.78
CA LEU A 638 12.73 -31.18 -22.38
C LEU A 638 13.58 -31.34 -23.64
N HIS A 639 14.13 -32.53 -23.88
CA HIS A 639 15.05 -32.77 -25.00
C HIS A 639 14.79 -34.12 -25.67
N GLY A 640 14.60 -34.09 -26.98
CA GLY A 640 14.37 -35.29 -27.78
C GLY A 640 14.65 -35.07 -29.26
N ARG A 641 14.19 -36.00 -30.10
CA ARG A 641 14.36 -35.97 -31.55
C ARG A 641 13.03 -35.92 -32.28
N VAL A 642 13.09 -35.52 -33.55
CA VAL A 642 11.96 -35.69 -34.47
C VAL A 642 11.56 -37.18 -34.49
N GLY A 643 10.30 -37.44 -34.17
CA GLY A 643 9.70 -38.77 -34.06
C GLY A 643 9.47 -39.23 -32.62
N ASP A 644 10.14 -38.64 -31.62
CA ASP A 644 9.94 -39.00 -30.22
C ASP A 644 8.53 -38.62 -29.72
N THR A 645 8.04 -39.37 -28.75
CA THR A 645 6.77 -39.10 -28.06
C THR A 645 7.05 -38.60 -26.66
N PHE A 646 6.36 -37.54 -26.24
CA PHE A 646 6.39 -37.02 -24.88
C PHE A 646 5.05 -37.29 -24.23
N GLU A 647 5.06 -37.98 -23.08
CA GLU A 647 3.91 -38.21 -22.22
C GLU A 647 4.14 -37.47 -20.91
N ILE A 648 3.47 -36.33 -20.76
CA ILE A 648 3.67 -35.40 -19.66
C ILE A 648 2.45 -35.40 -18.74
N THR A 649 2.62 -35.83 -17.50
CA THR A 649 1.59 -35.69 -16.46
C THR A 649 1.80 -34.36 -15.72
N LEU A 650 0.88 -33.42 -15.90
CA LEU A 650 0.78 -32.23 -15.06
C LEU A 650 0.01 -32.59 -13.78
N VAL A 651 0.53 -32.22 -12.62
CA VAL A 651 -0.16 -32.29 -11.32
C VAL A 651 -0.24 -30.87 -10.77
N ASN A 652 -1.43 -30.40 -10.40
CA ASN A 652 -1.60 -29.06 -9.86
C ASN A 652 -1.55 -29.07 -8.33
N ASP A 653 -0.42 -28.69 -7.74
CA ASP A 653 -0.25 -28.54 -6.28
C ASP A 653 -0.39 -27.05 -5.83
N ALA A 654 -0.72 -26.14 -6.75
CA ALA A 654 -0.81 -24.70 -6.50
C ALA A 654 -2.19 -24.27 -5.96
N SER A 655 -2.34 -22.97 -5.66
CA SER A 655 -3.57 -22.42 -5.07
C SER A 655 -4.65 -21.99 -6.08
N ILE A 656 -4.39 -22.08 -7.39
CA ILE A 656 -5.31 -21.73 -8.48
C ILE A 656 -5.25 -22.75 -9.63
N GLY A 657 -6.16 -22.66 -10.59
CA GLY A 657 -6.17 -23.52 -11.77
C GLY A 657 -4.95 -23.29 -12.66
N HIS A 658 -4.40 -24.37 -13.22
CA HIS A 658 -3.25 -24.33 -14.12
C HIS A 658 -3.41 -25.34 -15.26
N SER A 659 -2.84 -25.05 -16.42
CA SER A 659 -2.78 -25.95 -17.58
C SER A 659 -1.37 -26.06 -18.12
N ILE A 660 -1.18 -26.79 -19.22
CA ILE A 660 0.07 -26.81 -19.96
C ILE A 660 -0.18 -26.94 -21.47
N ASP A 661 0.43 -26.03 -22.24
CA ASP A 661 0.45 -26.00 -23.70
C ASP A 661 1.89 -26.25 -24.17
N PHE A 662 2.07 -27.17 -25.11
CA PHE A 662 3.35 -27.50 -25.74
C PHE A 662 3.33 -27.13 -27.22
N HIS A 663 4.12 -26.14 -27.63
CA HIS A 663 4.20 -25.74 -29.05
C HIS A 663 4.88 -26.78 -29.94
N ALA A 664 5.65 -27.71 -29.34
CA ALA A 664 6.18 -28.88 -30.03
C ALA A 664 5.10 -29.92 -30.39
N GLY A 665 3.94 -29.85 -29.71
CA GLY A 665 2.76 -30.66 -29.97
C GLY A 665 1.84 -30.01 -31.01
N ALA A 666 1.08 -30.84 -31.72
CA ALA A 666 0.10 -30.39 -32.70
C ALA A 666 -1.24 -31.10 -32.46
N LEU A 667 -1.85 -30.83 -31.30
CA LEU A 667 -3.15 -31.38 -30.91
C LEU A 667 -4.21 -30.29 -30.82
N ALA A 668 -5.48 -30.70 -30.83
CA ALA A 668 -6.57 -29.81 -30.43
C ALA A 668 -6.43 -29.49 -28.94
N PRO A 669 -6.61 -28.23 -28.51
CA PRO A 669 -6.33 -27.80 -27.14
C PRO A 669 -7.36 -28.27 -26.12
N ASP A 670 -8.60 -28.52 -26.55
CA ASP A 670 -9.78 -28.66 -25.68
C ASP A 670 -9.63 -29.67 -24.53
N GLU A 671 -8.90 -30.76 -24.75
CA GLU A 671 -8.69 -31.84 -23.77
C GLU A 671 -7.27 -31.83 -23.16
N PRO A 672 -6.18 -31.86 -23.95
CA PRO A 672 -4.83 -31.99 -23.41
C PRO A 672 -4.25 -30.69 -22.82
N MET A 673 -4.84 -29.53 -23.13
CA MET A 673 -4.37 -28.22 -22.67
C MET A 673 -5.39 -27.50 -21.79
N ARG A 674 -6.45 -28.21 -21.39
CA ARG A 674 -7.46 -27.68 -20.47
C ARG A 674 -6.83 -27.37 -19.10
N THR A 675 -7.46 -26.48 -18.35
CA THR A 675 -7.03 -26.19 -16.98
C THR A 675 -7.31 -27.42 -16.10
N ILE A 676 -6.49 -27.65 -15.10
CA ILE A 676 -6.80 -28.56 -14.00
C ILE A 676 -6.89 -27.79 -12.69
N ALA A 677 -7.86 -28.16 -11.87
CA ALA A 677 -8.07 -27.56 -10.57
C ALA A 677 -6.94 -27.91 -9.58
N PRO A 678 -6.78 -27.16 -8.48
CA PRO A 678 -5.90 -27.56 -7.38
C PRO A 678 -6.19 -29.01 -6.91
N GLY A 679 -5.14 -29.83 -6.84
CA GLY A 679 -5.20 -31.24 -6.48
C GLY A 679 -5.49 -32.22 -7.63
N GLU A 680 -5.78 -31.72 -8.84
CA GLU A 680 -6.00 -32.56 -10.01
C GLU A 680 -4.72 -32.86 -10.81
N SER A 681 -4.84 -33.75 -11.79
CA SER A 681 -3.77 -34.08 -12.73
C SER A 681 -4.30 -34.35 -14.14
N LEU A 682 -3.53 -33.99 -15.16
CA LEU A 682 -3.82 -34.22 -16.58
C LEU A 682 -2.59 -34.81 -17.26
N THR A 683 -2.78 -35.78 -18.16
CA THR A 683 -1.68 -36.29 -19.00
C THR A 683 -1.83 -35.80 -20.43
N TYR A 684 -0.79 -35.13 -20.93
CA TYR A 684 -0.68 -34.67 -22.31
C TYR A 684 0.40 -35.50 -23.01
N THR A 685 -0.04 -36.32 -23.98
CA THR A 685 0.86 -37.07 -24.88
C THR A 685 0.93 -36.44 -26.28
N PHE A 686 2.13 -36.07 -26.77
CA PHE A 686 2.33 -35.62 -28.16
C PHE A 686 3.56 -36.25 -28.81
N THR A 687 3.55 -36.34 -30.14
CA THR A 687 4.73 -36.74 -30.93
C THR A 687 5.38 -35.51 -31.54
N ALA A 688 6.69 -35.33 -31.31
CA ALA A 688 7.45 -34.23 -31.87
C ALA A 688 7.71 -34.48 -33.36
N THR A 689 7.00 -33.78 -34.24
CA THR A 689 7.09 -34.00 -35.70
C THR A 689 8.02 -33.01 -36.41
N ARG A 690 8.52 -31.99 -35.70
CA ARG A 690 9.34 -30.92 -36.26
C ARG A 690 10.50 -30.59 -35.32
N SER A 691 11.68 -30.34 -35.89
CA SER A 691 12.86 -29.91 -35.16
C SER A 691 12.79 -28.42 -34.78
N GLY A 692 13.42 -28.06 -33.66
CA GLY A 692 13.46 -26.70 -33.14
C GLY A 692 13.54 -26.64 -31.62
N ILE A 693 13.62 -25.43 -31.08
CA ILE A 693 13.36 -25.17 -29.67
C ILE A 693 11.97 -24.53 -29.57
N TRP A 694 11.09 -25.17 -28.81
CA TRP A 694 9.68 -24.83 -28.71
C TRP A 694 9.36 -24.38 -27.30
N MET A 695 8.48 -23.40 -27.15
CA MET A 695 7.96 -23.03 -25.84
C MET A 695 6.95 -24.08 -25.35
N TYR A 696 6.92 -24.27 -24.04
CA TYR A 696 5.72 -24.74 -23.36
C TYR A 696 5.36 -23.76 -22.26
N HIS A 697 4.07 -23.60 -21.98
CA HIS A 697 3.60 -22.65 -20.97
C HIS A 697 2.22 -22.99 -20.44
N CYS A 698 1.82 -22.33 -19.35
CA CYS A 698 0.44 -22.39 -18.90
C CYS A 698 -0.48 -21.64 -19.89
N SER A 699 -1.56 -22.27 -20.32
CA SER A 699 -2.60 -21.69 -21.19
C SER A 699 -3.86 -21.26 -20.41
N THR A 700 -3.83 -21.39 -19.09
CA THR A 700 -4.88 -20.86 -18.22
C THR A 700 -4.97 -19.34 -18.34
N MET A 701 -6.20 -18.86 -18.46
CA MET A 701 -6.49 -17.43 -18.49
C MET A 701 -6.36 -16.81 -17.08
N PRO A 702 -5.71 -15.64 -16.92
CA PRO A 702 -5.07 -14.81 -17.94
C PRO A 702 -3.65 -15.30 -18.24
N MET A 703 -3.43 -15.83 -19.43
CA MET A 703 -2.16 -16.46 -19.79
C MET A 703 -0.95 -15.55 -19.58
N SER A 704 -1.11 -14.24 -19.84
CA SER A 704 -0.05 -13.26 -19.63
C SER A 704 0.44 -13.23 -18.18
N ALA A 705 -0.46 -13.33 -17.21
CA ALA A 705 -0.09 -13.39 -15.80
C ALA A 705 0.61 -14.72 -15.47
N HIS A 706 0.11 -15.85 -15.98
CA HIS A 706 0.72 -17.15 -15.71
C HIS A 706 2.14 -17.25 -16.27
N ILE A 707 2.36 -16.83 -17.52
CA ILE A 707 3.69 -16.83 -18.15
C ILE A 707 4.62 -15.86 -17.41
N ALA A 708 4.19 -14.62 -17.19
CA ALA A 708 5.02 -13.61 -16.53
C ALA A 708 5.31 -13.91 -15.04
N ASN A 709 4.51 -14.78 -14.39
CA ASN A 709 4.77 -15.25 -13.04
C ASN A 709 5.63 -16.53 -12.99
N GLY A 710 6.12 -17.03 -14.13
CA GLY A 710 7.12 -18.10 -14.19
C GLY A 710 6.70 -19.39 -14.89
N MET A 711 5.46 -19.53 -15.37
CA MET A 711 4.96 -20.78 -15.95
C MET A 711 5.30 -20.93 -17.44
N TYR A 712 6.59 -21.07 -17.73
CA TYR A 712 7.11 -21.32 -19.08
C TYR A 712 8.33 -22.24 -19.06
N GLY A 713 8.67 -22.83 -20.20
CA GLY A 713 9.90 -23.60 -20.38
C GLY A 713 10.14 -23.94 -21.85
N GLY A 714 11.21 -24.72 -22.12
CA GLY A 714 11.65 -25.05 -23.47
C GLY A 714 11.64 -26.56 -23.77
N VAL A 715 11.30 -26.91 -25.01
CA VAL A 715 11.42 -28.27 -25.57
C VAL A 715 12.36 -28.21 -26.77
N VAL A 716 13.54 -28.82 -26.67
CA VAL A 716 14.48 -28.95 -27.77
C VAL A 716 14.23 -30.26 -28.50
N ILE A 717 13.90 -30.17 -29.79
CA ILE A 717 13.73 -31.30 -30.70
C ILE A 717 14.82 -31.23 -31.77
N GLU A 718 15.77 -32.16 -31.71
CA GLU A 718 16.84 -32.23 -32.68
C GLU A 718 16.40 -32.87 -34.00
N ASP A 719 16.89 -32.31 -35.10
CA ASP A 719 16.85 -32.96 -36.40
C ASP A 719 17.82 -34.16 -36.39
N PRO A 720 17.46 -35.33 -36.95
CA PRO A 720 18.36 -36.48 -37.06
C PRO A 720 19.69 -36.17 -37.77
N ASP A 721 19.70 -35.19 -38.68
CA ASP A 721 20.87 -34.77 -39.45
C ASP A 721 21.58 -33.55 -38.82
N LEU A 722 21.19 -33.12 -37.62
CA LEU A 722 21.83 -32.02 -36.91
C LEU A 722 23.30 -32.36 -36.62
N PRO A 723 24.27 -31.60 -37.16
CA PRO A 723 25.68 -31.91 -36.94
C PRO A 723 26.05 -31.87 -35.45
N PRO A 724 26.95 -32.75 -34.98
CA PRO A 724 27.40 -32.71 -33.60
C PRO A 724 28.21 -31.45 -33.31
N VAL A 725 28.22 -31.08 -32.03
CA VAL A 725 29.00 -29.98 -31.46
C VAL A 725 29.68 -30.47 -30.18
N ASP A 726 30.71 -29.78 -29.72
CA ASP A 726 31.46 -30.17 -28.52
C ASP A 726 30.69 -29.79 -27.24
N ARG A 727 29.98 -28.66 -27.26
CA ARG A 727 29.10 -28.20 -26.16
C ARG A 727 27.79 -27.64 -26.67
N SER A 728 26.73 -27.87 -25.90
CA SER A 728 25.40 -27.34 -26.17
C SER A 728 24.80 -26.71 -24.91
N TYR A 729 24.18 -25.55 -25.08
CA TYR A 729 23.50 -24.80 -24.03
C TYR A 729 22.07 -24.43 -24.43
N VAL A 730 21.20 -24.23 -23.44
CA VAL A 730 19.84 -23.69 -23.62
C VAL A 730 19.66 -22.45 -22.76
N LEU A 731 19.26 -21.35 -23.40
CA LEU A 731 18.92 -20.09 -22.76
C LEU A 731 17.47 -19.73 -23.12
N VAL A 732 16.64 -19.59 -22.11
CA VAL A 732 15.25 -19.15 -22.21
C VAL A 732 15.18 -17.74 -21.64
N GLN A 733 14.83 -16.77 -22.48
CA GLN A 733 14.56 -15.41 -22.05
C GLN A 733 13.15 -15.31 -21.49
N GLY A 734 13.00 -14.66 -20.34
CA GLY A 734 11.70 -14.33 -19.75
C GLY A 734 11.71 -12.97 -19.07
N GLU A 735 10.53 -12.53 -18.65
CA GLU A 735 10.28 -11.22 -18.04
C GLU A 735 9.64 -11.36 -16.66
N TYR A 736 10.07 -10.54 -15.71
CA TYR A 736 9.38 -10.40 -14.42
C TYR A 736 8.82 -9.00 -14.22
N TYR A 737 7.58 -8.97 -13.76
CA TYR A 737 6.81 -7.79 -13.40
C TYR A 737 6.58 -7.86 -11.88
N LEU A 738 7.52 -7.35 -11.11
CA LEU A 738 7.59 -7.55 -9.66
C LEU A 738 6.39 -6.89 -8.94
N GLY A 739 5.81 -7.58 -7.97
CA GLY A 739 4.73 -7.05 -7.13
C GLY A 739 5.11 -5.87 -6.25
N ASP A 740 4.09 -5.26 -5.62
CA ASP A 740 4.20 -4.05 -4.76
C ASP A 740 5.06 -4.20 -3.49
N HIS A 741 5.50 -5.42 -3.17
CA HIS A 741 6.32 -5.74 -2.00
C HIS A 741 7.19 -6.96 -2.27
N ASP A 742 8.29 -7.08 -1.53
CA ASP A 742 9.17 -8.25 -1.55
C ASP A 742 8.38 -9.52 -1.19
N GLY A 743 8.45 -10.52 -2.06
CA GLY A 743 7.68 -11.77 -1.97
C GLY A 743 6.27 -11.72 -2.56
N GLY A 744 5.83 -10.60 -3.14
CA GLY A 744 4.56 -10.51 -3.85
C GLY A 744 4.50 -11.38 -5.11
N GLU A 745 3.31 -11.57 -5.67
CA GLU A 745 3.11 -12.18 -7.00
C GLU A 745 3.28 -11.14 -8.12
N VAL A 746 3.08 -11.57 -9.37
CA VAL A 746 3.18 -10.73 -10.56
C VAL A 746 2.24 -9.51 -10.54
N ASP A 747 2.74 -8.35 -10.97
CA ASP A 747 1.97 -7.10 -11.10
C ASP A 747 1.33 -6.99 -12.50
N VAL A 748 0.01 -7.19 -12.56
CA VAL A 748 -0.76 -7.12 -13.82
C VAL A 748 -0.89 -5.72 -14.40
N ASP A 749 -0.77 -4.66 -13.60
CA ASP A 749 -0.80 -3.29 -14.11
C ASP A 749 0.51 -2.99 -14.85
N LYS A 750 1.64 -3.52 -14.38
CA LYS A 750 2.92 -3.42 -15.11
C LYS A 750 2.92 -4.26 -16.39
N ILE A 751 2.27 -5.43 -16.39
CA ILE A 751 2.03 -6.23 -17.61
C ILE A 751 1.24 -5.41 -18.63
N ALA A 752 0.12 -4.81 -18.20
CA ALA A 752 -0.71 -3.97 -19.06
C ALA A 752 0.06 -2.74 -19.59
N ALA A 753 0.96 -2.18 -18.77
CA ALA A 753 1.84 -1.07 -19.12
C ALA A 753 3.07 -1.48 -19.96
N ARG A 754 3.32 -2.78 -20.18
CA ARG A 754 4.48 -3.32 -20.91
C ARG A 754 5.81 -2.85 -20.34
N ASN A 755 5.92 -2.84 -19.02
CA ASN A 755 7.11 -2.35 -18.33
C ASN A 755 7.65 -3.39 -17.34
N PRO A 756 8.43 -4.38 -17.82
CA PRO A 756 9.05 -5.37 -16.94
C PRO A 756 10.12 -4.71 -16.07
N ASP A 757 10.25 -5.22 -14.85
CA ASP A 757 11.30 -4.81 -13.92
C ASP A 757 12.60 -5.58 -14.21
N LEU A 758 12.49 -6.86 -14.56
CA LEU A 758 13.63 -7.73 -14.91
C LEU A 758 13.38 -8.38 -16.28
N VAL A 759 14.46 -8.59 -17.01
CA VAL A 759 14.52 -9.51 -18.16
C VAL A 759 15.68 -10.44 -17.88
N VAL A 760 15.47 -11.74 -17.99
CA VAL A 760 16.41 -12.74 -17.47
C VAL A 760 16.66 -13.84 -18.48
N PHE A 761 17.85 -14.47 -18.41
CA PHE A 761 18.08 -15.78 -19.01
C PHE A 761 17.96 -16.84 -17.92
N ASN A 762 17.07 -17.80 -18.12
CA ASN A 762 16.84 -18.93 -17.21
C ASN A 762 16.55 -18.51 -15.75
N GLY A 763 15.66 -17.52 -15.58
CA GLY A 763 14.95 -17.32 -14.32
C GLY A 763 15.52 -16.37 -13.29
N TYR A 764 16.79 -15.99 -13.43
CA TYR A 764 17.44 -15.14 -12.43
C TYR A 764 18.31 -14.09 -13.13
N ALA A 765 18.18 -12.84 -12.68
CA ALA A 765 18.90 -11.71 -13.28
C ALA A 765 20.41 -11.86 -13.09
N ASN A 766 21.18 -11.78 -14.18
CA ASN A 766 22.64 -11.94 -14.20
C ASN A 766 23.16 -13.28 -13.65
N GLN A 767 22.33 -14.34 -13.64
CA GLN A 767 22.71 -15.64 -13.10
C GLN A 767 24.07 -16.16 -13.60
N TYR A 768 24.31 -16.03 -14.89
CA TYR A 768 25.51 -16.53 -15.56
C TYR A 768 26.72 -15.60 -15.44
N ASP A 769 26.62 -14.49 -14.70
CA ASP A 769 27.78 -13.73 -14.22
C ASP A 769 28.36 -14.38 -12.97
N HIS A 770 27.47 -14.93 -12.13
CA HIS A 770 27.83 -15.64 -10.91
C HIS A 770 28.14 -17.13 -11.17
N ALA A 771 27.55 -17.71 -12.21
CA ALA A 771 27.82 -19.07 -12.68
C ALA A 771 28.11 -19.12 -14.19
N PRO A 772 29.30 -18.67 -14.66
CA PRO A 772 29.63 -18.62 -16.08
C PRO A 772 29.54 -19.97 -16.80
N LEU A 773 29.19 -19.93 -18.08
CA LEU A 773 29.13 -21.10 -18.95
C LEU A 773 30.53 -21.49 -19.45
N ASP A 774 30.97 -22.72 -19.19
CA ASP A 774 32.33 -23.15 -19.55
C ASP A 774 32.49 -23.51 -21.03
N ALA A 775 33.60 -23.10 -21.65
CA ALA A 775 34.01 -23.58 -22.97
C ALA A 775 35.54 -23.70 -23.08
N VAL A 776 36.02 -24.36 -24.11
CA VAL A 776 37.45 -24.48 -24.43
C VAL A 776 37.74 -23.86 -25.80
N VAL A 777 38.90 -23.23 -25.93
CA VAL A 777 39.36 -22.69 -27.23
C VAL A 777 39.31 -23.80 -28.30
N GLY A 778 38.71 -23.49 -29.43
CA GLY A 778 38.55 -24.42 -30.55
C GLY A 778 37.31 -25.33 -30.48
N GLU A 779 36.60 -25.41 -29.34
CA GLU A 779 35.33 -26.13 -29.26
C GLU A 779 34.26 -25.45 -30.11
N ARG A 780 33.40 -26.27 -30.72
CA ARG A 780 32.14 -25.86 -31.32
C ARG A 780 31.09 -25.76 -30.23
N VAL A 781 30.61 -24.56 -29.96
CA VAL A 781 29.54 -24.31 -28.99
C VAL A 781 28.25 -24.02 -29.74
N ARG A 782 27.18 -24.75 -29.41
CA ARG A 782 25.81 -24.44 -29.82
C ARG A 782 25.05 -23.82 -28.64
N VAL A 783 24.33 -22.74 -28.90
CA VAL A 783 23.42 -22.14 -27.92
C VAL A 783 22.03 -22.12 -28.53
N TRP A 784 21.13 -22.93 -27.97
CA TRP A 784 19.69 -22.82 -28.23
C TRP A 784 19.14 -21.65 -27.45
N VAL A 785 18.39 -20.79 -28.11
CA VAL A 785 17.80 -19.60 -27.51
C VAL A 785 16.30 -19.63 -27.78
N LEU A 786 15.52 -19.49 -26.71
CA LEU A 786 14.08 -19.34 -26.75
C LEU A 786 13.72 -17.99 -26.14
N ASP A 787 12.88 -17.22 -26.83
CA ASP A 787 12.24 -16.05 -26.23
C ASP A 787 10.83 -16.44 -25.75
N ALA A 788 10.66 -16.65 -24.44
CA ALA A 788 9.35 -16.99 -23.89
C ALA A 788 8.42 -15.76 -23.79
N GLY A 789 8.96 -14.53 -23.88
CA GLY A 789 8.20 -13.29 -23.74
C GLY A 789 7.81 -12.95 -22.29
N ILE A 790 6.71 -12.23 -22.06
CA ILE A 790 5.51 -12.09 -22.91
C ILE A 790 5.50 -10.94 -23.94
N GLU A 791 6.43 -9.99 -23.90
CA GLU A 791 6.40 -8.77 -24.74
C GLU A 791 7.75 -8.42 -25.39
N ARG A 792 8.86 -8.61 -24.66
CA ARG A 792 10.21 -8.19 -25.02
C ARG A 792 10.82 -9.19 -25.98
N SER A 793 11.11 -8.73 -27.20
CA SER A 793 11.90 -9.49 -28.16
C SER A 793 13.34 -9.68 -27.68
N SER A 794 13.93 -10.84 -27.92
CA SER A 794 15.36 -11.07 -27.70
C SER A 794 16.21 -10.66 -28.91
N SER A 795 17.37 -10.06 -28.65
CA SER A 795 18.44 -9.89 -29.64
C SER A 795 19.72 -10.54 -29.13
N PHE A 796 19.74 -11.87 -29.09
CA PHE A 796 20.83 -12.62 -28.48
C PHE A 796 22.17 -12.37 -29.19
N HIS A 797 23.19 -11.97 -28.42
CA HIS A 797 24.51 -11.62 -28.91
C HIS A 797 25.60 -12.12 -27.95
N VAL A 798 26.71 -12.62 -28.49
CA VAL A 798 27.93 -12.95 -27.73
C VAL A 798 29.02 -11.92 -28.06
N ILE A 799 29.38 -11.10 -27.08
CA ILE A 799 30.39 -10.05 -27.21
C ILE A 799 31.76 -10.70 -27.46
N GLY A 800 32.42 -10.28 -28.54
CA GLY A 800 33.71 -10.85 -28.97
C GLY A 800 33.58 -12.13 -29.80
N GLY A 801 32.36 -12.65 -29.98
CA GLY A 801 32.06 -13.79 -30.84
C GLY A 801 31.36 -13.38 -32.15
N GLN A 802 31.42 -14.25 -33.15
CA GLN A 802 30.60 -14.19 -34.35
C GLN A 802 30.00 -15.57 -34.61
N PHE A 803 28.74 -15.61 -35.02
CA PHE A 803 28.04 -16.83 -35.32
C PHE A 803 28.32 -17.26 -36.76
N ASP A 804 28.91 -18.43 -36.94
CA ASP A 804 29.08 -19.05 -38.27
C ASP A 804 27.89 -19.93 -38.65
N THR A 805 27.00 -20.20 -37.70
CA THR A 805 25.73 -20.88 -37.91
C THR A 805 24.64 -20.15 -37.16
N VAL A 806 23.53 -19.85 -37.85
CA VAL A 806 22.33 -19.26 -37.28
C VAL A 806 21.13 -19.97 -37.87
N TRP A 807 20.34 -20.59 -37.00
CA TRP A 807 19.07 -21.21 -37.33
C TRP A 807 17.96 -20.56 -36.52
N ALA A 808 16.88 -20.14 -37.18
CA ALA A 808 15.75 -19.49 -36.55
C ALA A 808 14.45 -20.00 -37.17
N GLU A 809 13.48 -20.38 -36.34
CA GLU A 809 12.11 -20.69 -36.76
C GLU A 809 12.02 -21.67 -37.96
N GLY A 810 12.81 -22.75 -37.93
CA GLY A 810 12.78 -23.76 -39.00
C GLY A 810 13.77 -23.55 -40.14
N ARG A 811 14.56 -22.46 -40.15
CA ARG A 811 15.43 -22.10 -41.28
C ARG A 811 16.84 -21.70 -40.86
N TYR A 812 17.83 -22.24 -41.57
CA TYR A 812 19.19 -21.70 -41.55
C TYR A 812 19.25 -20.34 -42.26
N LEU A 813 19.64 -19.31 -41.51
CA LEU A 813 20.03 -18.01 -42.04
C LEU A 813 21.50 -18.02 -42.47
N ILE A 814 22.34 -18.74 -41.71
CA ILE A 814 23.74 -19.03 -42.00
C ILE A 814 24.02 -20.47 -41.58
N ASN A 815 24.76 -21.23 -42.40
CA ASN A 815 25.11 -22.62 -42.10
C ASN A 815 26.56 -22.92 -42.49
N ARG A 816 27.50 -22.62 -41.60
CA ARG A 816 28.94 -22.90 -41.73
C ARG A 816 29.53 -22.44 -43.07
N VAL A 817 29.02 -21.33 -43.60
CA VAL A 817 29.47 -20.75 -44.87
C VAL A 817 30.75 -19.96 -44.60
N GLU A 818 31.83 -20.26 -45.31
CA GLU A 818 33.09 -19.54 -45.17
C GLU A 818 32.96 -18.05 -45.56
N GLY A 819 33.64 -17.18 -44.81
CA GLY A 819 33.76 -15.75 -45.14
C GLY A 819 32.52 -14.90 -44.84
N THR A 820 31.52 -15.45 -44.14
CA THR A 820 30.33 -14.72 -43.67
C THR A 820 30.00 -15.13 -42.23
N GLY A 821 29.17 -14.34 -41.54
CA GLY A 821 28.73 -14.62 -40.17
C GLY A 821 27.60 -13.68 -39.74
N SER A 822 27.02 -13.97 -38.58
CA SER A 822 26.03 -13.10 -37.92
C SER A 822 26.57 -12.61 -36.58
N GLN A 823 26.17 -11.41 -36.20
CA GLN A 823 26.47 -10.84 -34.90
C GLN A 823 25.39 -11.17 -33.85
N ALA A 824 24.14 -11.38 -34.27
CA ALA A 824 23.01 -11.55 -33.35
C ALA A 824 21.97 -12.52 -33.91
N LEU A 825 21.18 -13.11 -33.00
CA LEU A 825 19.95 -13.85 -33.30
C LEU A 825 18.76 -13.06 -32.75
N GLY A 826 17.90 -12.55 -33.62
CA GLY A 826 16.68 -11.84 -33.24
C GLY A 826 15.50 -12.80 -33.13
N LEU A 827 14.79 -12.75 -32.01
CA LEU A 827 13.62 -13.58 -31.71
C LEU A 827 12.49 -12.68 -31.19
N PHE A 828 11.27 -12.90 -31.65
CA PHE A 828 10.06 -12.37 -31.02
C PHE A 828 9.56 -13.32 -29.92
N PRO A 829 8.64 -12.88 -29.03
CA PRO A 829 8.00 -13.79 -28.09
C PRO A 829 7.46 -15.07 -28.75
N ALA A 830 7.68 -16.20 -28.08
CA ALA A 830 7.43 -17.57 -28.53
C ALA A 830 8.32 -18.08 -29.69
N GLN A 831 9.33 -17.32 -30.14
CA GLN A 831 10.26 -17.77 -31.17
C GLN A 831 11.52 -18.42 -30.62
N GLY A 832 12.02 -19.40 -31.36
CA GLY A 832 13.17 -20.20 -31.00
C GLY A 832 14.21 -20.30 -32.12
N GLY A 833 15.47 -20.44 -31.71
CA GLY A 833 16.57 -20.68 -32.63
C GLY A 833 17.79 -21.30 -31.98
N PHE A 834 18.85 -21.48 -32.76
CA PHE A 834 20.18 -21.71 -32.21
C PHE A 834 21.26 -20.99 -33.01
N VAL A 835 22.37 -20.71 -32.34
CA VAL A 835 23.60 -20.19 -32.93
C VAL A 835 24.76 -21.15 -32.66
N GLU A 836 25.73 -21.19 -33.57
CA GLU A 836 27.01 -21.85 -33.33
C GLU A 836 28.17 -20.91 -33.57
N LEU A 837 29.21 -21.09 -32.75
CA LEU A 837 30.47 -20.37 -32.84
C LEU A 837 31.62 -21.22 -32.28
N THR A 838 32.84 -20.74 -32.53
CA THR A 838 34.06 -21.23 -31.89
C THR A 838 34.85 -20.05 -31.36
N PHE A 839 35.37 -20.17 -30.14
CA PHE A 839 36.19 -19.14 -29.52
C PHE A 839 37.66 -19.29 -29.94
N PRO A 840 38.29 -18.23 -30.49
CA PRO A 840 39.67 -18.29 -30.97
C PRO A 840 40.72 -18.17 -29.85
N GLU A 841 40.36 -17.56 -28.72
CA GLU A 841 41.26 -17.26 -27.61
C GLU A 841 40.55 -17.47 -26.26
N ALA A 842 41.30 -17.85 -25.22
CA ALA A 842 40.79 -17.98 -23.87
C ALA A 842 40.40 -16.60 -23.29
N GLY A 843 39.37 -16.57 -22.44
CA GLY A 843 38.86 -15.32 -21.88
C GLY A 843 37.43 -15.43 -21.36
N HIS A 844 36.85 -14.27 -21.03
CA HIS A 844 35.46 -14.16 -20.63
C HIS A 844 34.69 -13.43 -21.74
N TYR A 845 33.72 -14.10 -22.33
CA TYR A 845 32.93 -13.58 -23.44
C TYR A 845 31.50 -13.36 -22.95
N PRO A 846 31.09 -12.11 -22.65
CA PRO A 846 29.74 -11.83 -22.23
C PRO A 846 28.71 -12.16 -23.31
N PHE A 847 27.53 -12.59 -22.93
CA PHE A 847 26.38 -12.73 -23.81
C PHE A 847 25.19 -11.97 -23.24
N VAL A 848 24.36 -11.42 -24.14
CA VAL A 848 23.28 -10.50 -23.78
C VAL A 848 22.07 -10.65 -24.70
N SER A 849 20.92 -10.16 -24.24
CA SER A 849 19.95 -9.57 -25.16
C SER A 849 20.38 -8.15 -25.52
N HIS A 850 20.62 -7.87 -26.81
CA HIS A 850 21.22 -6.62 -27.29
C HIS A 850 20.23 -5.44 -27.31
N PHE A 851 18.98 -5.65 -26.88
CA PHE A 851 18.22 -4.55 -26.30
C PHE A 851 18.92 -4.18 -24.99
N MET A 852 19.85 -3.22 -25.03
CA MET A 852 20.79 -3.00 -23.92
C MET A 852 20.11 -2.75 -22.57
N ILE A 853 18.91 -2.18 -22.58
CA ILE A 853 18.10 -2.04 -21.36
C ILE A 853 17.70 -3.40 -20.75
N ASP A 854 17.53 -4.45 -21.55
CA ASP A 854 17.22 -5.81 -21.09
C ASP A 854 18.46 -6.50 -20.54
N ALA A 855 19.63 -6.26 -21.14
CA ALA A 855 20.91 -6.65 -20.55
C ALA A 855 21.11 -5.96 -19.18
N GLU A 856 20.83 -4.65 -19.10
CA GLU A 856 20.87 -3.86 -17.86
C GLU A 856 19.80 -4.28 -16.84
N ARG A 857 18.79 -5.04 -17.25
CA ARG A 857 17.72 -5.60 -16.39
C ARG A 857 17.96 -7.05 -15.97
N GLY A 858 19.03 -7.70 -16.45
CA GLY A 858 19.39 -9.05 -16.01
C GLY A 858 19.66 -10.06 -17.13
N ALA A 859 19.39 -9.73 -18.40
CA ALA A 859 19.56 -10.65 -19.53
C ALA A 859 21.03 -10.63 -19.99
N HIS A 860 21.92 -11.01 -19.09
CA HIS A 860 23.36 -10.99 -19.24
C HIS A 860 24.00 -12.24 -18.61
N GLY A 861 25.10 -12.68 -19.18
CA GLY A 861 25.88 -13.82 -18.70
C GLY A 861 27.26 -13.87 -19.32
N ILE A 862 28.09 -14.82 -18.89
CA ILE A 862 29.48 -14.95 -19.37
C ILE A 862 29.77 -16.38 -19.84
N PHE A 863 30.39 -16.51 -21.01
CA PHE A 863 31.16 -17.71 -21.34
C PHE A 863 32.58 -17.60 -20.78
N LYS A 864 32.99 -18.56 -19.96
CA LYS A 864 34.35 -18.72 -19.46
C LYS A 864 35.11 -19.70 -20.36
N VAL A 865 35.94 -19.16 -21.24
CA VAL A 865 36.70 -19.94 -22.22
C VAL A 865 38.11 -20.20 -21.71
N THR A 866 38.52 -21.47 -21.66
CA THR A 866 39.84 -21.90 -21.18
C THR A 866 40.70 -22.48 -22.31
N ASP A 867 42.02 -22.51 -22.11
CA ASP A 867 42.93 -23.14 -23.06
C ASP A 867 42.82 -24.67 -23.02
N PRO A 868 43.05 -25.39 -24.15
CA PRO A 868 42.90 -26.85 -24.22
C PRO A 868 43.87 -27.63 -23.33
N LEU A 869 44.92 -26.97 -22.83
CA LEU A 869 45.98 -27.56 -22.00
C LEU A 869 45.85 -27.24 -20.50
N GLY A 870 44.79 -26.53 -20.09
CA GLY A 870 44.42 -26.35 -18.67
C GLY A 870 45.45 -25.62 -17.81
N ASN A 871 45.96 -24.47 -18.26
CA ASN A 871 46.74 -23.54 -17.43
C ASN A 871 45.93 -22.31 -17.03
#